data_AF-A0A952RHM2-F1
#
_entry.id   AF-A0A952RHM2-F1
#
_cell.length_a   1.000
_cell.length_b   1.000
_cell.length_c   1.000
_cell.angle_alpha   90.00
_cell.angle_beta   90.00
_cell.angle_gamma   90.00
#
_symmetry.space_group_name_H-M   'P 1'
#
loop_
_entity.id
_entity.type
_entity.pdbx_description
1 polymer ?
#
loop_
_entity_poly.entity_id
_entity_poly.type
_entity_poly.pdbx_seq_one_letter_code
_entity_poly.pdbx_strand_id
1 'polypeptide(L)'
;MKLRAFGLLTPALIAGCFAIGCSSNTTTDEEVESSKAQATERAADATGRGPLSITDAEYKLPASVDPDVLADRNTEVWGHMWRPANLESGKKHPLIVFLHGNHGTCGTGANPRRDNNTQYTTQGTCPPGYVVVPNHMGYAYVAERLASWGYFVVSINANRGITAGGPAAGDGGLNLARGRLVLKHLEHLTKWAKTAGTTPASLGVDLAGTLDFSEIGMMGHSRGGEGVRAAYVQYNDPGSPWPAKIQSPLGFKGIFEIGPVDGQTSRVLDANGTAWNVILPMCDGDVSNLQGMKPFDRMLAKNGEGASAAAKGMFGVWGANHNFFNTEWQQSDASGCRGAGNVPLWSAAEINGSAKQRTTGLHALMGFFRANVGQDRMAAYNKVYDPQFGLPEELEAVTHIGRAYADSASADNTKVLEDFTKPAGTSLSGEAIVLGGGATMTHGSVPEHDAALKAGLVTWTAPGATLEIPVGGVDATTMSTLDVRVSLKNVTASVATPTSFSIALVNGDGTTSNAVSLKSYVELAHGGHVLLDTARIPLRDFGNAQLANVKGIKLTFDETESSSVYLASIRVSRPLAASDSNTNPGTQPDVVSDPGTGNVTNTHTDGNAVADIRTESDAVEIELASQDEFLVHDELPRLLLGSDEVVGASYKADGSTNSIVFKLSAEQFAAVKDGVDLKVQYGTDAVTHEWSFGKLDKSLNH
;
A
#
# COMPACT_ATOMS: atom_id res chain seq x y z
N MET A 1 33.91 33.72 28.19
CA MET A 1 35.19 34.46 28.29
C MET A 1 35.81 34.31 29.68
N LYS A 2 36.67 33.29 29.88
CA LYS A 2 37.69 33.22 30.95
C LYS A 2 38.62 32.03 30.65
N LEU A 3 39.92 32.28 30.56
CA LEU A 3 40.97 31.31 30.19
C LEU A 3 41.37 30.40 31.36
N ARG A 4 41.86 29.19 31.05
CA ARG A 4 43.07 28.57 31.66
C ARG A 4 43.81 27.67 30.66
N ALA A 5 45.14 27.55 30.80
CA ALA A 5 46.10 26.73 30.05
C ALA A 5 47.20 26.24 31.04
N PHE A 6 48.13 25.32 30.78
CA PHE A 6 48.66 24.65 29.56
C PHE A 6 48.70 23.10 29.77
N GLY A 7 49.15 22.21 28.88
CA GLY A 7 49.89 22.37 27.60
C GLY A 7 50.07 21.03 26.85
N LEU A 8 51.27 20.79 26.28
CA LEU A 8 51.63 19.61 25.47
C LEU A 8 52.76 18.78 26.11
N LEU A 9 52.87 17.49 25.75
CA LEU A 9 54.06 16.91 25.07
C LEU A 9 53.91 15.41 24.70
N THR A 10 54.19 15.11 23.44
CA THR A 10 54.57 13.79 22.86
C THR A 10 56.00 13.94 22.26
N PRO A 11 56.66 12.94 21.62
CA PRO A 11 56.37 11.50 21.42
C PRO A 11 57.56 10.55 21.76
N ALA A 12 57.41 9.23 21.57
CA ALA A 12 58.49 8.34 21.07
C ALA A 12 57.94 6.95 20.62
N LEU A 13 58.40 6.47 19.46
CA LEU A 13 58.28 5.05 19.04
C LEU A 13 59.50 4.25 19.52
N ILE A 14 59.32 2.98 19.91
CA ILE A 14 60.29 1.90 19.64
C ILE A 14 59.51 0.63 19.26
N ALA A 15 59.98 -0.09 18.24
CA ALA A 15 59.47 -1.38 17.79
C ALA A 15 60.37 -2.54 18.27
N GLY A 16 59.84 -3.76 18.37
CA GLY A 16 60.65 -4.96 18.61
C GLY A 16 59.83 -6.23 18.86
N CYS A 17 59.81 -7.14 17.90
CA CYS A 17 59.29 -8.50 18.08
C CYS A 17 60.24 -9.35 18.93
N PHE A 18 59.72 -10.38 19.63
CA PHE A 18 60.11 -11.78 19.38
C PHE A 18 59.15 -12.74 20.11
N ALA A 19 58.89 -13.89 19.50
CA ALA A 19 58.08 -14.97 20.09
C ALA A 19 58.97 -16.02 20.76
N ILE A 20 58.40 -16.75 21.73
CA ILE A 20 58.51 -18.22 21.95
C ILE A 20 57.61 -18.54 23.17
N GLY A 21 56.72 -19.51 23.05
CA GLY A 21 55.78 -19.89 24.11
C GLY A 21 56.27 -21.05 24.97
N CYS A 22 55.57 -21.30 26.08
CA CYS A 22 55.49 -22.62 26.70
C CYS A 22 54.14 -22.79 27.41
N SER A 23 53.66 -24.03 27.47
CA SER A 23 52.28 -24.40 27.83
C SER A 23 52.04 -24.54 29.34
N SER A 24 50.82 -24.20 29.78
CA SER A 24 50.18 -24.85 30.93
C SER A 24 48.67 -24.95 30.72
N ASN A 25 48.15 -26.19 30.63
CA ASN A 25 46.71 -26.47 30.60
C ASN A 25 46.06 -26.14 31.95
N THR A 26 45.01 -25.32 31.94
CA THR A 26 43.90 -25.41 32.90
C THR A 26 42.60 -25.09 32.19
N THR A 27 41.72 -26.08 32.11
CA THR A 27 40.33 -25.96 31.63
C THR A 27 39.46 -25.28 32.68
N THR A 28 38.76 -24.22 32.31
CA THR A 28 37.58 -23.70 33.01
C THR A 28 36.58 -23.20 31.97
N ASP A 29 35.33 -23.64 32.08
CA ASP A 29 34.22 -23.17 31.25
C ASP A 29 33.89 -21.71 31.58
N GLU A 30 34.05 -20.80 30.61
CA GLU A 30 33.27 -19.56 30.41
C GLU A 30 33.92 -18.74 29.27
N GLU A 31 33.39 -18.85 28.05
CA GLU A 31 33.37 -17.82 26.98
C GLU A 31 32.82 -18.44 25.68
N VAL A 32 31.48 -18.56 25.59
CA VAL A 32 30.78 -18.65 24.29
C VAL A 32 30.15 -17.30 24.02
N GLU A 33 31.00 -16.27 23.93
CA GLU A 33 30.55 -14.91 23.66
C GLU A 33 30.39 -14.68 22.14
N SER A 34 29.13 -14.58 21.70
CA SER A 34 28.69 -13.79 20.53
C SER A 34 29.30 -14.02 19.13
N SER A 35 29.64 -15.25 18.72
CA SER A 35 29.93 -15.52 17.29
C SER A 35 28.68 -15.72 16.41
N LYS A 36 27.87 -14.66 16.20
CA LYS A 36 26.94 -14.60 15.03
C LYS A 36 26.41 -13.20 14.64
N ALA A 37 27.24 -12.16 14.76
CA ALA A 37 27.06 -10.94 13.95
C ALA A 37 27.46 -11.20 12.48
N GLN A 38 26.77 -12.14 11.82
CA GLN A 38 26.98 -12.44 10.40
C GLN A 38 26.12 -11.48 9.59
N ALA A 39 26.76 -10.42 9.07
CA ALA A 39 26.12 -9.21 8.57
C ALA A 39 24.89 -9.50 7.68
N THR A 40 23.74 -9.03 8.14
CA THR A 40 22.50 -8.99 7.36
C THR A 40 22.71 -7.97 6.24
N GLU A 41 22.57 -8.38 4.98
CA GLU A 41 22.69 -7.42 3.89
C GLU A 41 21.47 -6.50 3.94
N ARG A 42 21.72 -5.20 4.13
CA ARG A 42 20.67 -4.19 4.17
C ARG A 42 20.39 -3.64 2.78
N ALA A 43 19.12 -3.33 2.53
CA ALA A 43 18.72 -2.54 1.38
C ALA A 43 19.41 -1.16 1.42
N ALA A 44 19.94 -0.73 0.28
CA ALA A 44 20.58 0.58 0.17
C ALA A 44 19.55 1.71 0.30
N ASP A 45 19.93 2.80 0.98
CA ASP A 45 19.07 3.99 1.02
C ASP A 45 18.96 4.65 -0.36
N ALA A 46 17.71 4.91 -0.76
CA ALA A 46 17.35 5.56 -2.01
C ALA A 46 16.96 7.04 -1.85
N THR A 47 16.86 7.56 -0.62
CA THR A 47 16.18 8.84 -0.32
C THR A 47 17.02 10.10 -0.48
N GLY A 48 18.35 9.95 -0.58
CA GLY A 48 19.28 11.06 -0.84
C GLY A 48 18.87 11.92 -2.05
N ARG A 49 19.13 13.23 -1.99
CA ARG A 49 18.93 14.13 -3.14
C ARG A 49 19.96 13.82 -4.23
N GLY A 50 19.52 13.88 -5.49
CA GLY A 50 20.38 13.71 -6.65
C GLY A 50 21.21 14.95 -6.97
N PRO A 51 22.14 14.85 -7.93
CA PRO A 51 23.13 15.89 -8.21
C PRO A 51 22.59 17.08 -9.00
N LEU A 52 21.36 17.01 -9.54
CA LEU A 52 20.80 18.04 -10.41
C LEU A 52 20.03 19.08 -9.60
N SER A 53 20.28 20.36 -9.89
CA SER A 53 19.35 21.42 -9.50
C SER A 53 18.01 21.22 -10.20
N ILE A 54 16.92 21.51 -9.49
CA ILE A 54 15.56 21.35 -9.97
C ILE A 54 14.87 22.69 -10.22
N THR A 55 13.79 22.64 -10.99
CA THR A 55 12.81 23.72 -11.09
C THR A 55 11.44 23.09 -11.33
N ASP A 56 10.40 23.85 -11.04
CA ASP A 56 9.03 23.41 -11.09
C ASP A 56 8.11 24.50 -11.62
N ALA A 57 6.96 24.08 -12.14
CA ALA A 57 5.94 24.96 -12.70
C ALA A 57 4.58 24.26 -12.79
N GLU A 58 3.51 25.05 -12.79
CA GLU A 58 2.14 24.57 -12.93
C GLU A 58 1.65 24.69 -14.39
N TYR A 59 0.82 23.74 -14.82
CA TYR A 59 -0.06 23.93 -15.97
C TYR A 59 -1.51 23.70 -15.55
N LYS A 60 -2.38 24.59 -16.02
CA LYS A 60 -3.82 24.51 -15.81
C LYS A 60 -4.54 24.90 -17.09
N LEU A 61 -5.13 23.92 -17.76
CA LEU A 61 -5.97 24.17 -18.94
C LEU A 61 -7.38 24.62 -18.49
N PRO A 62 -8.12 25.35 -19.34
CA PRO A 62 -9.51 25.72 -19.04
C PRO A 62 -10.37 24.49 -18.73
N ALA A 63 -11.22 24.59 -17.70
CA ALA A 63 -12.14 23.53 -17.34
C ALA A 63 -13.15 23.25 -18.47
N SER A 64 -13.46 21.99 -18.70
CA SER A 64 -14.43 21.56 -19.73
C SER A 64 -15.11 20.25 -19.37
N VAL A 65 -16.32 20.03 -19.89
CA VAL A 65 -16.90 18.69 -20.00
C VAL A 65 -16.11 17.93 -21.07
N ASP A 66 -15.28 16.98 -20.65
CA ASP A 66 -14.53 16.11 -21.56
C ASP A 66 -15.11 14.69 -21.47
N PRO A 67 -15.85 14.22 -22.50
CA PRO A 67 -16.46 12.89 -22.47
C PRO A 67 -15.44 11.74 -22.42
N ASP A 68 -14.15 12.01 -22.69
CA ASP A 68 -13.08 11.03 -22.47
C ASP A 68 -12.74 10.85 -20.99
N VAL A 69 -13.17 11.75 -20.10
CA VAL A 69 -12.95 11.69 -18.65
C VAL A 69 -14.29 11.52 -17.92
N LEU A 70 -15.17 12.53 -18.05
CA LEU A 70 -16.54 12.58 -17.53
C LEU A 70 -17.43 13.41 -18.48
N ALA A 71 -18.50 12.80 -18.98
CA ALA A 71 -19.38 13.38 -19.99
C ALA A 71 -20.49 14.31 -19.45
N ASP A 72 -20.64 14.40 -18.13
CA ASP A 72 -21.75 15.07 -17.45
C ASP A 72 -21.36 16.37 -16.73
N ARG A 73 -20.07 16.58 -16.44
CA ARG A 73 -19.58 17.71 -15.63
C ARG A 73 -18.19 18.18 -16.03
N ASN A 74 -17.85 19.41 -15.66
CA ASN A 74 -16.53 19.97 -15.92
C ASN A 74 -15.44 19.22 -15.13
N THR A 75 -14.33 18.93 -15.81
CA THR A 75 -13.06 18.49 -15.21
C THR A 75 -11.95 19.46 -15.63
N GLU A 76 -10.76 19.35 -15.02
CA GLU A 76 -9.61 20.21 -15.31
C GLU A 76 -8.38 19.34 -15.62
N VAL A 77 -7.67 19.66 -16.70
CA VAL A 77 -6.29 19.20 -16.91
C VAL A 77 -5.38 20.18 -16.18
N TRP A 78 -5.22 19.95 -14.87
CA TRP A 78 -4.43 20.76 -13.94
C TRP A 78 -3.39 19.88 -13.24
N GLY A 79 -2.12 20.26 -13.30
CA GLY A 79 -1.07 19.59 -12.55
C GLY A 79 0.19 20.42 -12.37
N HIS A 80 0.98 20.03 -11.38
CA HIS A 80 2.28 20.63 -11.08
C HIS A 80 3.40 19.73 -11.60
N MET A 81 4.44 20.31 -12.18
CA MET A 81 5.57 19.59 -12.78
C MET A 81 6.88 19.98 -12.11
N TRP A 82 7.64 18.99 -11.63
CA TRP A 82 9.04 19.14 -11.20
C TRP A 82 9.97 18.48 -12.22
N ARG A 83 11.13 19.09 -12.50
CA ARG A 83 12.13 18.59 -13.45
C ARG A 83 13.55 19.06 -13.08
N PRO A 84 14.60 18.48 -13.69
CA PRO A 84 15.92 19.12 -13.72
C PRO A 84 15.83 20.54 -14.30
N ALA A 85 16.53 21.50 -13.68
CA ALA A 85 16.52 22.90 -14.08
C ALA A 85 17.13 23.12 -15.46
N ASN A 86 18.22 22.39 -15.75
CA ASN A 86 18.91 22.39 -17.03
C ASN A 86 18.58 21.09 -17.77
N LEU A 87 18.17 21.19 -19.04
CA LEU A 87 17.89 20.04 -19.90
C LEU A 87 19.02 19.88 -20.93
N GLU A 88 19.64 18.71 -20.96
CA GLU A 88 20.70 18.39 -21.94
C GLU A 88 20.05 18.12 -23.30
N SER A 89 20.58 18.74 -24.37
CA SER A 89 20.00 18.58 -25.71
C SER A 89 20.08 17.12 -26.17
N GLY A 90 18.94 16.57 -26.60
CA GLY A 90 18.81 15.17 -27.02
C GLY A 90 18.66 14.15 -25.89
N LYS A 91 18.80 14.55 -24.63
CA LYS A 91 18.52 13.68 -23.47
C LYS A 91 17.02 13.62 -23.23
N LYS A 92 16.50 12.40 -23.12
CA LYS A 92 15.14 12.14 -22.67
C LYS A 92 15.13 11.72 -21.21
N HIS A 93 14.10 12.13 -20.51
CA HIS A 93 13.94 11.92 -19.08
C HIS A 93 12.72 11.02 -18.79
N PRO A 94 12.82 10.06 -17.85
CA PRO A 94 11.68 9.25 -17.43
C PRO A 94 10.60 10.12 -16.77
N LEU A 95 9.35 9.67 -16.90
CA LEU A 95 8.18 10.39 -16.39
C LEU A 95 7.55 9.64 -15.21
N ILE A 96 7.34 10.34 -14.10
CA ILE A 96 6.57 9.84 -12.96
C ILE A 96 5.28 10.66 -12.85
N VAL A 97 4.13 10.00 -12.79
CA VAL A 97 2.82 10.65 -12.62
C VAL A 97 2.27 10.34 -11.23
N PHE A 98 1.96 11.37 -10.46
CA PHE A 98 1.33 11.27 -9.14
C PHE A 98 -0.16 11.65 -9.23
N LEU A 99 -1.01 10.95 -8.48
CA LEU A 99 -2.44 11.20 -8.39
C LEU A 99 -2.91 11.12 -6.93
N HIS A 100 -3.50 12.19 -6.41
CA HIS A 100 -4.05 12.18 -5.06
C HIS A 100 -5.40 11.44 -4.96
N GLY A 101 -5.79 11.13 -3.72
CA GLY A 101 -7.04 10.46 -3.36
C GLY A 101 -8.26 11.35 -3.30
N ASN A 102 -9.26 10.91 -2.52
CA ASN A 102 -10.42 11.71 -2.16
C ASN A 102 -10.10 12.60 -0.94
N HIS A 103 -10.57 13.85 -0.94
CA HIS A 103 -10.41 14.78 0.19
C HIS A 103 -11.32 16.00 0.00
N GLY A 104 -11.35 16.90 0.98
CA GLY A 104 -11.90 18.25 0.78
C GLY A 104 -11.25 18.95 -0.42
N THR A 105 -12.01 19.78 -1.13
CA THR A 105 -11.50 20.56 -2.27
C THR A 105 -11.45 22.06 -2.00
N CYS A 106 -12.07 22.51 -0.91
CA CYS A 106 -11.96 23.83 -0.30
C CYS A 106 -11.65 23.71 1.20
N GLY A 107 -10.73 24.54 1.68
CA GLY A 107 -10.35 24.58 3.09
C GLY A 107 -10.19 25.99 3.65
N THR A 108 -10.37 26.15 4.96
CA THR A 108 -10.25 27.42 5.68
C THR A 108 -9.20 27.34 6.80
N GLY A 109 -8.77 28.48 7.35
CA GLY A 109 -7.58 28.53 8.21
C GLY A 109 -6.27 28.54 7.40
N ALA A 110 -5.16 28.11 8.00
CA ALA A 110 -3.83 28.23 7.40
C ALA A 110 -2.85 27.09 7.70
N ASN A 111 -2.68 26.70 8.97
CA ASN A 111 -1.82 25.58 9.37
C ASN A 111 -2.13 25.13 10.82
N PRO A 112 -2.96 24.09 11.04
CA PRO A 112 -3.62 23.31 10.01
C PRO A 112 -4.68 24.13 9.26
N ARG A 113 -4.89 23.76 8.00
CA ARG A 113 -6.08 24.09 7.24
C ARG A 113 -7.18 23.07 7.57
N ARG A 114 -8.44 23.52 7.58
CA ARG A 114 -9.62 22.70 7.77
C ARG A 114 -10.31 22.51 6.44
N ASP A 115 -10.20 21.31 5.89
CA ASP A 115 -10.58 20.97 4.52
C ASP A 115 -12.00 20.39 4.47
N ASN A 116 -12.95 21.18 5.01
CA ASN A 116 -14.33 20.80 5.26
C ASN A 116 -15.34 21.34 4.23
N ASN A 117 -14.91 21.59 2.99
CA ASN A 117 -15.83 22.02 1.94
C ASN A 117 -15.42 21.45 0.56
N THR A 118 -16.40 21.23 -0.31
CA THR A 118 -16.25 20.55 -1.61
C THR A 118 -16.69 21.41 -2.80
N GLN A 119 -16.94 22.71 -2.59
CA GLN A 119 -17.54 23.60 -3.60
C GLN A 119 -16.69 23.71 -4.87
N TYR A 120 -15.36 23.60 -4.75
CA TYR A 120 -14.47 23.64 -5.91
C TYR A 120 -14.78 22.52 -6.91
N THR A 121 -15.20 21.35 -6.43
CA THR A 121 -15.56 20.21 -7.25
C THR A 121 -16.64 20.56 -8.26
N THR A 122 -17.71 21.23 -7.81
CA THR A 122 -18.91 21.54 -8.61
C THR A 122 -18.86 22.93 -9.25
N GLN A 123 -18.34 23.95 -8.55
CA GLN A 123 -18.30 25.34 -9.03
C GLN A 123 -16.96 25.76 -9.66
N GLY A 124 -15.84 25.14 -9.28
CA GLY A 124 -14.49 25.61 -9.65
C GLY A 124 -14.05 26.86 -8.87
N THR A 125 -14.75 27.18 -7.79
CA THR A 125 -14.48 28.27 -6.85
C THR A 125 -14.77 27.79 -5.42
N CYS A 126 -14.05 28.34 -4.45
CA CYS A 126 -14.33 28.12 -3.03
C CYS A 126 -15.19 29.25 -2.43
N PRO A 127 -15.92 28.98 -1.33
CA PRO A 127 -16.71 30.01 -0.66
C PRO A 127 -15.81 31.10 -0.04
N PRO A 128 -16.36 32.28 0.29
CA PRO A 128 -15.61 33.35 0.95
C PRO A 128 -14.94 32.87 2.24
N GLY A 129 -13.64 33.16 2.40
CA GLY A 129 -12.85 32.69 3.55
C GLY A 129 -12.25 31.29 3.40
N TYR A 130 -12.45 30.63 2.24
CA TYR A 130 -11.83 29.35 1.90
C TYR A 130 -10.87 29.51 0.70
N VAL A 131 -9.88 28.64 0.64
CA VAL A 131 -8.94 28.47 -0.48
C VAL A 131 -9.09 27.07 -1.08
N VAL A 132 -8.66 26.91 -2.33
CA VAL A 132 -8.63 25.58 -2.97
C VAL A 132 -7.61 24.71 -2.24
N VAL A 133 -8.01 23.50 -1.85
CA VAL A 133 -7.11 22.53 -1.23
C VAL A 133 -6.14 22.02 -2.29
N PRO A 134 -4.82 22.23 -2.15
CA PRO A 134 -3.85 21.85 -3.16
C PRO A 134 -3.47 20.36 -3.01
N ASN A 135 -4.46 19.47 -3.05
CA ASN A 135 -4.35 18.02 -2.80
C ASN A 135 -3.18 17.33 -3.52
N HIS A 136 -2.83 17.81 -4.71
CA HIS A 136 -1.73 17.32 -5.55
C HIS A 136 -0.31 17.76 -5.09
N MET A 137 -0.19 18.84 -4.32
CA MET A 137 1.11 19.37 -3.84
C MET A 137 1.68 18.60 -2.65
N GLY A 138 0.85 17.76 -2.01
CA GLY A 138 1.19 16.94 -0.85
C GLY A 138 2.45 16.07 -0.95
N TYR A 139 2.87 15.76 -2.18
CA TYR A 139 3.98 14.85 -2.47
C TYR A 139 5.22 15.56 -3.00
N ALA A 140 5.27 16.90 -2.93
CA ALA A 140 6.41 17.70 -3.38
C ALA A 140 7.75 17.22 -2.81
N TYR A 141 7.76 16.80 -1.53
CA TYR A 141 8.95 16.26 -0.86
C TYR A 141 9.57 15.02 -1.54
N VAL A 142 8.77 14.24 -2.27
CA VAL A 142 9.20 13.10 -3.10
C VAL A 142 9.48 13.57 -4.53
N ALA A 143 8.60 14.39 -5.10
CA ALA A 143 8.70 14.88 -6.47
C ALA A 143 10.01 15.67 -6.71
N GLU A 144 10.39 16.55 -5.79
CA GLU A 144 11.66 17.28 -5.82
C GLU A 144 12.88 16.35 -5.82
N ARG A 145 12.84 15.28 -5.02
CA ARG A 145 13.95 14.33 -4.90
C ARG A 145 14.10 13.51 -6.17
N LEU A 146 13.01 12.98 -6.71
CA LEU A 146 13.00 12.33 -8.03
C LEU A 146 13.48 13.31 -9.12
N ALA A 147 13.00 14.55 -9.14
CA ALA A 147 13.46 15.55 -10.10
C ALA A 147 14.98 15.81 -10.02
N SER A 148 15.57 15.83 -8.81
CA SER A 148 17.02 15.99 -8.63
C SER A 148 17.85 14.79 -9.13
N TRP A 149 17.22 13.63 -9.34
CA TRP A 149 17.81 12.44 -9.97
C TRP A 149 17.57 12.35 -11.48
N GLY A 150 16.93 13.34 -12.10
CA GLY A 150 16.73 13.36 -13.56
C GLY A 150 15.33 12.97 -14.04
N TYR A 151 14.37 12.78 -13.14
CA TYR A 151 12.99 12.45 -13.52
C TYR A 151 12.19 13.72 -13.82
N PHE A 152 11.23 13.63 -14.74
CA PHE A 152 10.10 14.57 -14.74
C PHE A 152 9.01 13.99 -13.85
N VAL A 153 8.50 14.77 -12.91
CA VAL A 153 7.41 14.36 -12.03
C VAL A 153 6.23 15.27 -12.25
N VAL A 154 5.06 14.71 -12.50
CA VAL A 154 3.81 15.44 -12.71
C VAL A 154 2.79 15.00 -11.67
N SER A 155 2.36 15.90 -10.79
CA SER A 155 1.28 15.62 -9.83
C SER A 155 -0.03 16.24 -10.29
N ILE A 156 -1.05 15.40 -10.49
CA ILE A 156 -2.33 15.75 -11.08
C ILE A 156 -3.29 16.24 -9.99
N ASN A 157 -3.92 17.39 -10.23
CA ASN A 157 -5.02 17.90 -9.43
C ASN A 157 -6.36 17.37 -9.98
N ALA A 158 -6.97 16.44 -9.25
CA ALA A 158 -8.26 15.83 -9.56
C ALA A 158 -9.43 16.51 -8.82
N ASN A 159 -9.30 17.77 -8.37
CA ASN A 159 -10.36 18.44 -7.60
C ASN A 159 -11.63 18.67 -8.42
N ARG A 160 -11.51 19.18 -9.65
CA ARG A 160 -12.68 19.56 -10.47
C ARG A 160 -13.45 18.32 -10.93
N GLY A 161 -14.73 18.23 -10.59
CA GLY A 161 -15.67 17.18 -11.00
C GLY A 161 -15.48 15.80 -10.36
N ILE A 162 -14.25 15.43 -9.96
CA ILE A 162 -13.86 14.07 -9.53
C ILE A 162 -13.74 13.95 -8.01
N THR A 163 -12.85 14.72 -7.37
CA THR A 163 -12.63 14.60 -5.92
C THR A 163 -13.82 15.18 -5.16
N ALA A 164 -14.38 14.42 -4.21
CA ALA A 164 -15.70 14.67 -3.60
C ALA A 164 -16.87 14.75 -4.61
N GLY A 165 -16.68 14.26 -5.84
CA GLY A 165 -17.72 14.24 -6.87
C GLY A 165 -18.75 13.13 -6.63
N GLY A 166 -20.02 13.40 -6.93
CA GLY A 166 -21.07 12.39 -6.91
C GLY A 166 -20.81 11.27 -7.96
N PRO A 167 -21.30 10.05 -7.73
CA PRO A 167 -20.93 8.86 -8.51
C PRO A 167 -21.25 8.96 -10.00
N ALA A 168 -20.57 8.13 -10.80
CA ALA A 168 -20.89 7.90 -12.22
C ALA A 168 -21.27 6.43 -12.47
N ALA A 169 -21.93 6.17 -13.60
CA ALA A 169 -22.41 4.83 -13.95
C ALA A 169 -21.26 3.80 -14.02
N GLY A 170 -21.32 2.79 -13.15
CA GLY A 170 -20.27 1.76 -13.02
C GLY A 170 -18.95 2.26 -12.41
N ASP A 171 -18.92 3.45 -11.83
CA ASP A 171 -17.73 4.13 -11.32
C ASP A 171 -18.09 4.96 -10.07
N GLY A 172 -18.55 4.28 -9.01
CA GLY A 172 -19.08 4.92 -7.80
C GLY A 172 -18.04 5.78 -7.06
N GLY A 173 -16.79 5.33 -7.03
CA GLY A 173 -15.67 6.09 -6.49
C GLY A 173 -15.14 7.21 -7.40
N LEU A 174 -15.53 7.22 -8.69
CA LEU A 174 -14.91 7.97 -9.79
C LEU A 174 -13.44 7.56 -10.07
N ASN A 175 -13.08 6.30 -9.82
CA ASN A 175 -11.72 5.80 -9.96
C ASN A 175 -11.39 5.43 -11.41
N LEU A 176 -12.36 5.01 -12.22
CA LEU A 176 -12.17 4.90 -13.66
C LEU A 176 -11.99 6.29 -14.29
N ALA A 177 -12.75 7.30 -13.84
CA ALA A 177 -12.61 8.70 -14.23
C ALA A 177 -11.24 9.28 -13.86
N ARG A 178 -10.74 9.01 -12.64
CA ARG A 178 -9.35 9.28 -12.23
C ARG A 178 -8.33 8.67 -13.19
N GLY A 179 -8.51 7.40 -13.57
CA GLY A 179 -7.64 6.74 -14.55
C GLY A 179 -7.70 7.36 -15.94
N ARG A 180 -8.88 7.81 -16.38
CA ARG A 180 -9.05 8.54 -17.65
C ARG A 180 -8.41 9.92 -17.60
N LEU A 181 -8.46 10.62 -16.45
CA LEU A 181 -7.76 11.89 -16.27
C LEU A 181 -6.23 11.70 -16.39
N VAL A 182 -5.65 10.66 -15.77
CA VAL A 182 -4.22 10.32 -15.95
C VAL A 182 -3.87 10.13 -17.43
N LEU A 183 -4.69 9.38 -18.18
CA LEU A 183 -4.48 9.16 -19.61
C LEU A 183 -4.67 10.44 -20.44
N LYS A 184 -5.57 11.35 -20.03
CA LYS A 184 -5.74 12.68 -20.63
C LYS A 184 -4.50 13.55 -20.43
N HIS A 185 -3.92 13.55 -19.24
CA HIS A 185 -2.65 14.22 -18.97
C HIS A 185 -1.51 13.65 -19.84
N LEU A 186 -1.47 12.33 -20.05
CA LEU A 186 -0.49 11.69 -20.94
C LEU A 186 -0.73 11.98 -22.44
N GLU A 187 -1.98 12.13 -22.88
CA GLU A 187 -2.33 12.66 -24.21
C GLU A 187 -1.72 14.06 -24.42
N HIS A 188 -1.91 14.96 -23.45
CA HIS A 188 -1.36 16.31 -23.49
C HIS A 188 0.18 16.33 -23.44
N LEU A 189 0.78 15.59 -22.50
CA LEU A 189 2.24 15.51 -22.37
C LEU A 189 2.91 14.93 -23.63
N THR A 190 2.34 13.87 -24.23
CA THR A 190 2.87 13.31 -25.49
C THR A 190 2.73 14.26 -26.68
N LYS A 191 1.65 15.06 -26.74
CA LYS A 191 1.50 16.12 -27.74
C LYS A 191 2.56 17.21 -27.57
N TRP A 192 2.74 17.74 -26.37
CA TRP A 192 3.73 18.78 -26.03
C TRP A 192 5.15 18.30 -26.32
N ALA A 193 5.48 17.07 -25.92
CA ALA A 193 6.80 16.49 -26.14
C ALA A 193 7.08 16.04 -27.58
N LYS A 194 6.06 16.01 -28.46
CA LYS A 194 6.22 15.66 -29.88
C LYS A 194 6.27 16.88 -30.79
N THR A 195 5.64 17.99 -30.40
CA THR A 195 5.49 19.18 -31.28
C THR A 195 5.99 20.44 -30.60
N ALA A 196 7.11 20.97 -31.09
CA ALA A 196 7.71 22.21 -30.60
C ALA A 196 6.73 23.39 -30.61
N GLY A 197 6.81 24.23 -29.57
CA GLY A 197 5.93 25.38 -29.37
C GLY A 197 4.48 25.04 -28.97
N THR A 198 4.14 23.77 -28.70
CA THR A 198 2.80 23.41 -28.20
C THR A 198 2.70 23.27 -26.68
N THR A 199 3.84 23.31 -25.98
CA THR A 199 3.91 23.31 -24.51
C THR A 199 3.29 24.59 -23.93
N PRO A 200 2.46 24.52 -22.87
CA PRO A 200 1.92 25.69 -22.18
C PRO A 200 3.01 26.64 -21.69
N ALA A 201 2.87 27.94 -21.99
CA ALA A 201 3.86 28.96 -21.62
C ALA A 201 4.08 29.07 -20.10
N SER A 202 3.11 28.65 -19.27
CA SER A 202 3.24 28.62 -17.81
C SER A 202 4.35 27.67 -17.31
N LEU A 203 4.73 26.67 -18.10
CA LEU A 203 5.82 25.74 -17.77
C LEU A 203 7.22 26.32 -17.99
N GLY A 204 7.35 27.49 -18.65
CA GLY A 204 8.62 28.18 -18.86
C GLY A 204 9.67 27.40 -19.68
N VAL A 205 9.27 26.32 -20.35
CA VAL A 205 10.14 25.42 -21.12
C VAL A 205 9.32 24.82 -22.28
N ASP A 206 9.99 24.39 -23.35
CA ASP A 206 9.36 23.54 -24.36
C ASP A 206 9.77 22.07 -24.13
N LEU A 207 8.78 21.16 -24.10
CA LEU A 207 8.98 19.74 -23.81
C LEU A 207 9.37 18.92 -25.05
N ALA A 208 9.44 19.54 -26.24
CA ALA A 208 9.72 18.86 -27.49
C ALA A 208 11.02 18.04 -27.44
N GLY A 209 10.87 16.71 -27.48
CA GLY A 209 11.97 15.75 -27.42
C GLY A 209 12.54 15.46 -26.02
N THR A 210 11.98 16.00 -24.92
CA THR A 210 12.58 15.90 -23.57
C THR A 210 12.10 14.72 -22.73
N LEU A 211 10.95 14.11 -23.04
CA LEU A 211 10.34 13.02 -22.26
C LEU A 211 10.54 11.64 -22.90
N ASP A 212 10.82 10.64 -22.06
CA ASP A 212 10.84 9.22 -22.40
C ASP A 212 9.54 8.52 -21.94
N PHE A 213 8.56 8.45 -22.84
CA PHE A 213 7.30 7.74 -22.57
C PHE A 213 7.44 6.22 -22.54
N SER A 214 8.62 5.65 -22.84
CA SER A 214 8.89 4.23 -22.65
C SER A 214 9.28 3.87 -21.21
N GLU A 215 9.51 4.86 -20.34
CA GLU A 215 9.94 4.72 -18.95
C GLU A 215 9.02 5.52 -18.02
N ILE A 216 7.79 5.03 -17.82
CA ILE A 216 6.75 5.69 -17.01
C ILE A 216 6.54 4.97 -15.67
N GLY A 217 6.61 5.73 -14.58
CA GLY A 217 6.13 5.34 -13.26
C GLY A 217 4.81 6.04 -12.90
N MET A 218 3.96 5.40 -12.11
CA MET A 218 2.75 6.02 -11.56
C MET A 218 2.68 5.84 -10.03
N MET A 219 2.25 6.87 -9.32
CA MET A 219 1.87 6.80 -7.89
C MET A 219 0.42 7.23 -7.72
N GLY A 220 -0.34 6.49 -6.91
CA GLY A 220 -1.67 6.91 -6.49
C GLY A 220 -1.92 6.71 -5.00
N HIS A 221 -2.51 7.72 -4.35
CA HIS A 221 -3.01 7.60 -2.97
C HIS A 221 -4.49 7.26 -3.01
N SER A 222 -4.93 6.22 -2.28
CA SER A 222 -6.33 5.89 -2.00
C SER A 222 -7.22 5.70 -3.23
N ARG A 223 -8.25 6.52 -3.47
CA ARG A 223 -8.98 6.51 -4.75
C ARG A 223 -8.10 6.84 -5.96
N GLY A 224 -7.03 7.61 -5.75
CA GLY A 224 -5.96 7.80 -6.72
C GLY A 224 -5.13 6.53 -6.97
N GLY A 225 -5.00 5.64 -5.99
CA GLY A 225 -4.33 4.35 -6.12
C GLY A 225 -5.06 3.40 -7.07
N GLU A 226 -6.36 3.15 -6.81
CA GLU A 226 -7.21 2.44 -7.78
C GLU A 226 -7.28 3.22 -9.12
N GLY A 227 -7.22 4.55 -9.08
CA GLY A 227 -7.16 5.42 -10.25
C GLY A 227 -5.94 5.19 -11.17
N VAL A 228 -4.73 4.99 -10.63
CA VAL A 228 -3.55 4.69 -11.47
C VAL A 228 -3.58 3.26 -12.01
N ARG A 229 -4.14 2.30 -11.27
CA ARG A 229 -4.49 0.98 -11.85
C ARG A 229 -5.53 1.09 -12.95
N ALA A 230 -6.55 1.94 -12.78
CA ALA A 230 -7.54 2.21 -13.82
C ALA A 230 -6.92 2.87 -15.06
N ALA A 231 -5.90 3.72 -14.93
CA ALA A 231 -5.15 4.25 -16.06
C ALA A 231 -4.40 3.14 -16.82
N TYR A 232 -3.69 2.28 -16.09
CA TYR A 232 -2.96 1.14 -16.66
C TYR A 232 -3.89 0.18 -17.42
N VAL A 233 -4.99 -0.23 -16.79
CA VAL A 233 -5.95 -1.16 -17.38
C VAL A 233 -6.66 -0.51 -18.58
N GLN A 234 -7.19 0.71 -18.44
CA GLN A 234 -7.91 1.39 -19.54
C GLN A 234 -7.02 1.68 -20.75
N TYR A 235 -5.70 1.80 -20.60
CA TYR A 235 -4.78 1.92 -21.74
C TYR A 235 -4.55 0.58 -22.45
N ASN A 236 -4.39 -0.51 -21.68
CA ASN A 236 -4.05 -1.84 -22.20
C ASN A 236 -5.26 -2.71 -22.61
N ASP A 237 -6.49 -2.29 -22.27
CA ASP A 237 -7.72 -2.98 -22.64
C ASP A 237 -7.82 -3.24 -24.17
N PRO A 238 -8.18 -4.45 -24.61
CA PRO A 238 -8.47 -4.72 -26.02
C PRO A 238 -9.54 -3.78 -26.58
N GLY A 239 -9.20 -3.05 -27.65
CA GLY A 239 -10.10 -2.06 -28.25
C GLY A 239 -10.11 -0.69 -27.55
N SER A 240 -9.22 -0.44 -26.58
CA SER A 240 -9.06 0.87 -25.97
C SER A 240 -8.80 1.98 -27.02
N PRO A 241 -9.45 3.15 -26.89
CA PRO A 241 -9.18 4.30 -27.76
C PRO A 241 -7.87 5.02 -27.38
N TRP A 242 -7.34 4.80 -26.18
CA TRP A 242 -6.22 5.59 -25.64
C TRP A 242 -4.90 5.43 -26.42
N PRO A 243 -4.47 4.22 -26.82
CA PRO A 243 -3.27 4.05 -27.65
C PRO A 243 -3.33 4.78 -29.01
N ALA A 244 -4.52 5.10 -29.52
CA ALA A 244 -4.69 5.86 -30.77
C ALA A 244 -4.70 7.38 -30.56
N LYS A 245 -5.11 7.86 -29.38
CA LYS A 245 -5.13 9.29 -29.02
C LYS A 245 -3.77 9.79 -28.56
N ILE A 246 -3.07 8.96 -27.78
CA ILE A 246 -1.80 9.30 -27.15
C ILE A 246 -0.68 9.21 -28.20
N GLN A 247 0.06 10.29 -28.41
CA GLN A 247 0.87 10.47 -29.62
C GLN A 247 2.22 9.72 -29.63
N SER A 248 2.54 9.04 -28.54
CA SER A 248 3.69 8.15 -28.34
C SER A 248 3.23 6.94 -27.50
N PRO A 249 3.63 5.70 -27.82
CA PRO A 249 3.30 4.54 -26.99
C PRO A 249 3.80 4.71 -25.55
N LEU A 250 2.98 4.31 -24.59
CA LEU A 250 3.29 4.35 -23.16
C LEU A 250 3.92 3.03 -22.70
N GLY A 251 5.10 3.11 -22.09
CA GLY A 251 5.78 2.01 -21.42
C GLY A 251 5.71 2.21 -19.90
N PHE A 252 4.67 1.63 -19.27
CA PHE A 252 4.58 1.59 -17.82
C PHE A 252 5.61 0.60 -17.25
N LYS A 253 6.32 1.02 -16.20
CA LYS A 253 7.42 0.27 -15.57
C LYS A 253 7.17 -0.03 -14.10
N GLY A 254 6.43 0.84 -13.43
CA GLY A 254 6.04 0.64 -12.04
C GLY A 254 4.78 1.41 -11.67
N ILE A 255 3.93 0.79 -10.84
CA ILE A 255 2.79 1.41 -10.18
C ILE A 255 3.01 1.30 -8.67
N PHE A 256 2.97 2.43 -7.96
CA PHE A 256 3.08 2.48 -6.51
C PHE A 256 1.79 3.03 -5.90
N GLU A 257 1.29 2.41 -4.85
CA GLU A 257 0.06 2.83 -4.20
C GLU A 257 0.28 3.19 -2.72
N ILE A 258 -0.52 4.11 -2.19
CA ILE A 258 -0.55 4.48 -0.77
C ILE A 258 -2.00 4.32 -0.31
N GLY A 259 -2.26 3.49 0.70
CA GLY A 259 -3.60 3.25 1.25
C GLY A 259 -4.72 3.08 0.21
N PRO A 260 -4.52 2.35 -0.92
CA PRO A 260 -5.48 2.34 -2.02
C PRO A 260 -6.80 1.69 -1.64
N VAL A 261 -7.89 2.22 -2.19
CA VAL A 261 -9.18 1.50 -2.21
C VAL A 261 -9.12 0.37 -3.24
N ASP A 262 -10.06 -0.56 -3.15
CA ASP A 262 -10.25 -1.59 -4.16
C ASP A 262 -11.70 -2.08 -4.19
N GLY A 263 -12.38 -1.92 -5.33
CA GLY A 263 -13.77 -2.35 -5.53
C GLY A 263 -14.81 -1.23 -5.57
N GLN A 264 -14.42 0.04 -5.73
CA GLN A 264 -15.37 1.16 -5.89
C GLN A 264 -15.79 1.41 -7.36
N THR A 265 -15.48 0.46 -8.24
CA THR A 265 -15.85 0.48 -9.65
C THR A 265 -16.50 -0.84 -10.05
N SER A 266 -17.20 -0.85 -11.19
CA SER A 266 -17.73 -2.05 -11.84
C SER A 266 -16.65 -3.01 -12.38
N ARG A 267 -15.36 -2.69 -12.19
CA ARG A 267 -14.22 -3.42 -12.74
C ARG A 267 -13.25 -3.85 -11.64
N VAL A 268 -12.69 -5.04 -11.80
CA VAL A 268 -11.49 -5.46 -11.07
C VAL A 268 -10.27 -4.90 -11.80
N LEU A 269 -9.37 -4.25 -11.08
CA LEU A 269 -8.24 -3.50 -11.64
C LEU A 269 -6.93 -4.00 -11.00
N ASP A 270 -6.03 -4.54 -11.81
CA ASP A 270 -4.77 -5.16 -11.36
C ASP A 270 -3.59 -4.67 -12.20
N ALA A 271 -2.40 -4.63 -11.60
CA ALA A 271 -1.14 -4.23 -12.24
C ALA A 271 -0.39 -5.41 -12.90
N ASN A 272 -1.13 -6.29 -13.60
CA ASN A 272 -0.56 -7.49 -14.24
C ASN A 272 0.54 -7.12 -15.23
N GLY A 273 1.73 -7.70 -15.08
CA GLY A 273 2.84 -7.50 -16.01
C GLY A 273 3.63 -6.20 -15.83
N THR A 274 3.47 -5.52 -14.68
CA THR A 274 4.20 -4.29 -14.31
C THR A 274 4.67 -4.40 -12.86
N ALA A 275 5.80 -3.79 -12.49
CA ALA A 275 6.25 -3.80 -11.10
C ALA A 275 5.21 -3.07 -10.24
N TRP A 276 4.87 -3.61 -9.08
CA TRP A 276 3.83 -3.03 -8.24
C TRP A 276 4.15 -3.13 -6.76
N ASN A 277 3.88 -2.06 -6.02
CA ASN A 277 4.03 -2.05 -4.57
C ASN A 277 3.00 -1.13 -3.91
N VAL A 278 2.68 -1.39 -2.65
CA VAL A 278 1.68 -0.63 -1.89
C VAL A 278 2.15 -0.34 -0.47
N ILE A 279 2.01 0.91 -0.02
CA ILE A 279 2.00 1.25 1.40
C ILE A 279 0.61 0.96 1.96
N LEU A 280 0.57 0.21 3.06
CA LEU A 280 -0.62 -0.03 3.86
C LEU A 280 -0.43 0.72 5.19
N PRO A 281 -1.14 1.83 5.45
CA PRO A 281 -1.05 2.53 6.72
C PRO A 281 -1.72 1.68 7.80
N MET A 282 -0.99 1.20 8.80
CA MET A 282 -1.57 0.23 9.75
C MET A 282 -2.54 0.87 10.77
N CYS A 283 -2.73 2.19 10.72
CA CYS A 283 -3.73 2.93 11.49
C CYS A 283 -4.61 3.78 10.56
N ASP A 284 -4.87 3.28 9.35
CA ASP A 284 -5.75 3.93 8.38
C ASP A 284 -7.16 4.12 8.98
N GLY A 285 -7.56 5.38 9.16
CA GLY A 285 -8.89 5.75 9.64
C GLY A 285 -9.93 5.86 8.51
N ASP A 286 -9.47 5.87 7.25
CA ASP A 286 -10.30 6.05 6.07
C ASP A 286 -10.55 4.71 5.37
N VAL A 287 -9.50 4.10 4.81
CA VAL A 287 -9.51 2.77 4.17
C VAL A 287 -9.12 1.71 5.21
N SER A 288 -9.86 1.70 6.33
CA SER A 288 -9.50 0.97 7.56
C SER A 288 -9.43 -0.55 7.45
N ASN A 289 -9.94 -1.16 6.38
CA ASN A 289 -9.79 -2.59 6.05
C ASN A 289 -8.66 -2.88 5.04
N LEU A 290 -7.75 -1.94 4.80
CA LEU A 290 -6.51 -2.10 4.04
C LEU A 290 -6.70 -2.74 2.65
N GLN A 291 -7.66 -2.21 1.88
CA GLN A 291 -8.12 -2.77 0.60
C GLN A 291 -6.99 -2.99 -0.43
N GLY A 292 -5.88 -2.26 -0.30
CA GLY A 292 -4.64 -2.47 -1.06
C GLY A 292 -3.99 -3.86 -0.93
N MET A 293 -4.39 -4.70 0.02
CA MET A 293 -3.98 -6.11 0.02
C MET A 293 -4.61 -6.90 -1.14
N LYS A 294 -5.82 -6.52 -1.58
CA LYS A 294 -6.62 -7.31 -2.53
C LYS A 294 -5.98 -7.43 -3.93
N PRO A 295 -5.42 -6.36 -4.53
CA PRO A 295 -4.68 -6.48 -5.80
C PRO A 295 -3.48 -7.44 -5.71
N PHE A 296 -2.72 -7.43 -4.61
CA PHE A 296 -1.58 -8.31 -4.41
C PHE A 296 -2.03 -9.78 -4.42
N ASP A 297 -3.06 -10.09 -3.63
CA ASP A 297 -3.65 -11.43 -3.54
C ASP A 297 -4.14 -11.94 -4.90
N ARG A 298 -4.91 -11.12 -5.64
CA ARG A 298 -5.42 -11.49 -6.98
C ARG A 298 -4.31 -11.72 -7.99
N MET A 299 -3.29 -10.87 -8.01
CA MET A 299 -2.18 -11.01 -8.94
C MET A 299 -1.40 -12.31 -8.67
N LEU A 300 -1.15 -12.66 -7.40
CA LEU A 300 -0.52 -13.94 -7.05
C LEU A 300 -1.40 -15.16 -7.29
N ALA A 301 -2.71 -15.07 -7.04
CA ALA A 301 -3.64 -16.18 -7.28
C ALA A 301 -3.81 -16.49 -8.77
N LYS A 302 -3.72 -15.48 -9.66
CA LYS A 302 -3.86 -15.64 -11.11
C LYS A 302 -2.70 -16.37 -11.79
N ASN A 303 -1.50 -16.31 -11.22
CA ASN A 303 -0.28 -16.93 -11.76
C ASN A 303 -0.02 -16.66 -13.27
N GLY A 304 -0.38 -15.45 -13.74
CA GLY A 304 -0.64 -15.18 -15.16
C GLY A 304 0.36 -14.29 -15.90
N GLU A 305 1.51 -13.93 -15.30
CA GLU A 305 2.39 -12.89 -15.89
C GLU A 305 3.31 -13.38 -17.03
N GLY A 306 3.67 -14.66 -17.05
CA GLY A 306 4.50 -15.27 -18.10
C GLY A 306 5.79 -14.47 -18.37
N ALA A 307 5.98 -14.06 -19.62
CA ALA A 307 7.14 -13.28 -20.07
C ALA A 307 7.17 -11.82 -19.58
N SER A 308 6.06 -11.31 -19.01
CA SER A 308 5.97 -9.98 -18.40
C SER A 308 6.21 -10.02 -16.89
N ALA A 309 7.00 -10.98 -16.41
CA ALA A 309 7.25 -11.22 -14.99
C ALA A 309 7.75 -9.94 -14.27
N ALA A 310 7.04 -9.51 -13.22
CA ALA A 310 7.38 -8.28 -12.51
C ALA A 310 7.07 -8.38 -11.00
N ALA A 311 7.95 -7.80 -10.18
CA ALA A 311 7.87 -7.89 -8.73
C ALA A 311 6.59 -7.27 -8.17
N LYS A 312 6.07 -7.90 -7.11
CA LYS A 312 4.90 -7.47 -6.35
C LYS A 312 5.30 -7.37 -4.89
N GLY A 313 4.83 -6.35 -4.17
CA GLY A 313 5.00 -6.30 -2.72
C GLY A 313 3.99 -5.43 -1.98
N MET A 314 3.95 -5.60 -0.67
CA MET A 314 3.17 -4.81 0.27
C MET A 314 4.08 -4.34 1.39
N PHE A 315 3.83 -3.13 1.88
CA PHE A 315 4.68 -2.40 2.80
C PHE A 315 3.81 -1.82 3.92
N GLY A 316 3.55 -2.64 4.95
CA GLY A 316 2.71 -2.27 6.09
C GLY A 316 3.46 -1.34 7.03
N VAL A 317 3.08 -0.05 7.06
CA VAL A 317 3.74 0.97 7.88
C VAL A 317 3.03 1.07 9.22
N TRP A 318 3.68 0.58 10.27
CA TRP A 318 3.10 0.61 11.61
C TRP A 318 3.02 2.03 12.15
N GLY A 319 1.91 2.36 12.80
CA GLY A 319 1.67 3.70 13.32
C GLY A 319 1.31 4.77 12.28
N ALA A 320 1.17 4.44 11.00
CA ALA A 320 0.79 5.41 9.97
C ALA A 320 -0.73 5.52 9.83
N ASN A 321 -1.27 6.74 9.84
CA ASN A 321 -2.65 7.03 9.42
C ASN A 321 -2.75 7.16 7.89
N HIS A 322 -3.93 7.38 7.36
CA HIS A 322 -4.11 7.63 5.94
C HIS A 322 -3.40 8.92 5.50
N ASN A 323 -3.70 10.02 6.18
CA ASN A 323 -3.50 11.35 5.62
C ASN A 323 -2.04 11.77 5.50
N PHE A 324 -1.19 11.45 6.48
CA PHE A 324 0.09 12.16 6.67
C PHE A 324 1.22 11.81 5.68
N PHE A 325 0.98 10.93 4.72
CA PHE A 325 1.82 10.82 3.52
C PHE A 325 1.70 12.04 2.58
N ASN A 326 0.61 12.80 2.70
CA ASN A 326 0.32 14.03 1.97
C ASN A 326 0.55 15.25 2.90
N THR A 327 1.47 16.16 2.57
CA THR A 327 1.76 17.35 3.40
C THR A 327 0.63 18.38 3.47
N GLU A 328 -0.35 18.29 2.58
CA GLU A 328 -1.52 19.18 2.55
C GLU A 328 -2.70 18.61 3.32
N TRP A 329 -2.70 17.31 3.64
CA TRP A 329 -3.72 16.66 4.49
C TRP A 329 -3.26 16.73 5.95
N GLN A 330 -3.43 17.90 6.55
CA GLN A 330 -2.73 18.28 7.78
C GLN A 330 -3.35 17.70 9.07
N GLN A 331 -4.58 17.17 9.01
CA GLN A 331 -5.30 16.59 10.14
C GLN A 331 -5.36 15.05 10.05
N SER A 332 -5.30 14.37 11.19
CA SER A 332 -5.39 12.90 11.23
C SER A 332 -6.81 12.46 10.92
N ASP A 333 -6.94 11.52 10.00
CA ASP A 333 -8.14 10.69 9.75
C ASP A 333 -8.43 9.70 10.88
N ALA A 334 -7.38 9.29 11.62
CA ALA A 334 -7.46 8.27 12.65
C ALA A 334 -7.41 8.85 14.07
N SER A 335 -8.24 8.30 14.96
CA SER A 335 -8.26 8.58 16.40
C SER A 335 -7.23 7.76 17.20
N GLY A 336 -6.68 6.70 16.60
CA GLY A 336 -5.72 5.80 17.22
C GLY A 336 -5.28 4.68 16.27
N CYS A 337 -4.70 3.62 16.84
CA CYS A 337 -4.19 2.46 16.10
C CYS A 337 -4.74 1.17 16.69
N ARG A 338 -4.95 0.15 15.87
CA ARG A 338 -5.39 -1.19 16.31
C ARG A 338 -4.18 -2.09 16.56
N GLY A 339 -4.18 -2.82 17.68
CA GLY A 339 -3.19 -3.86 17.99
C GLY A 339 -2.03 -3.39 18.87
N ALA A 340 -1.52 -4.31 19.69
CA ALA A 340 -0.71 -3.97 20.86
C ALA A 340 0.72 -3.47 20.59
N GLY A 341 1.24 -3.62 19.37
CA GLY A 341 2.52 -3.02 18.97
C GLY A 341 2.38 -1.85 17.98
N ASN A 342 1.16 -1.50 17.58
CA ASN A 342 0.88 -0.52 16.55
C ASN A 342 0.74 0.87 17.19
N VAL A 343 1.87 1.58 17.35
CA VAL A 343 1.93 2.87 18.05
C VAL A 343 1.82 4.02 17.05
N PRO A 344 0.90 5.00 17.23
CA PRO A 344 0.79 6.17 16.34
C PRO A 344 2.13 6.88 16.08
N LEU A 345 2.44 7.15 14.81
CA LEU A 345 3.55 8.01 14.38
C LEU A 345 3.22 9.51 14.46
N TRP A 346 2.10 9.85 15.10
CA TRP A 346 1.64 11.20 15.36
C TRP A 346 1.16 11.32 16.80
N SER A 347 1.13 12.55 17.30
CA SER A 347 0.62 12.92 18.61
C SER A 347 -0.47 13.99 18.48
N ALA A 348 -1.27 14.18 19.53
CA ALA A 348 -2.27 15.26 19.58
C ALA A 348 -1.65 16.68 19.49
N ALA A 349 -0.32 16.81 19.63
CA ALA A 349 0.42 18.05 19.41
C ALA A 349 0.91 18.23 17.96
N GLU A 350 1.00 17.15 17.16
CA GLU A 350 1.42 17.17 15.76
C GLU A 350 0.23 17.44 14.83
N ILE A 351 -0.32 18.64 14.96
CA ILE A 351 -1.50 19.11 14.22
C ILE A 351 -1.25 19.39 12.72
N ASN A 352 -0.02 19.17 12.21
CA ASN A 352 0.41 19.48 10.84
C ASN A 352 1.09 18.28 10.17
N GLY A 353 0.58 17.08 10.44
CA GLY A 353 1.08 15.81 9.91
C GLY A 353 2.38 15.28 10.53
N SER A 354 2.70 14.02 10.24
CA SER A 354 3.85 13.31 10.80
C SER A 354 5.10 13.35 9.90
N ALA A 355 6.22 13.82 10.43
CA ALA A 355 7.51 13.74 9.74
C ALA A 355 8.02 12.30 9.65
N LYS A 356 7.78 11.48 10.68
CA LYS A 356 8.13 10.05 10.73
C LYS A 356 7.46 9.27 9.60
N GLN A 357 6.15 9.45 9.44
CA GLN A 357 5.38 8.80 8.38
C GLN A 357 5.83 9.24 6.98
N ARG A 358 6.20 10.53 6.80
CA ARG A 358 6.80 10.98 5.53
C ARG A 358 8.17 10.38 5.26
N THR A 359 8.97 10.06 6.28
CA THR A 359 10.22 9.30 6.10
C THR A 359 9.94 7.89 5.56
N THR A 360 8.97 7.15 6.11
CA THR A 360 8.65 5.80 5.61
C THR A 360 8.11 5.84 4.18
N GLY A 361 7.20 6.78 3.88
CA GLY A 361 6.72 7.03 2.53
C GLY A 361 7.84 7.42 1.56
N LEU A 362 8.82 8.20 2.02
CA LEU A 362 9.96 8.61 1.22
C LEU A 362 10.88 7.44 0.86
N HIS A 363 11.27 6.58 1.82
CA HIS A 363 12.07 5.38 1.50
C HIS A 363 11.33 4.47 0.53
N ALA A 364 10.04 4.23 0.77
CA ALA A 364 9.24 3.34 -0.05
C ALA A 364 8.97 3.88 -1.47
N LEU A 365 8.75 5.19 -1.66
CA LEU A 365 8.56 5.77 -2.99
C LEU A 365 9.88 5.93 -3.77
N MET A 366 10.93 6.40 -3.09
CA MET A 366 12.24 6.62 -3.73
C MET A 366 12.89 5.29 -4.11
N GLY A 367 12.79 4.26 -3.27
CA GLY A 367 13.30 2.92 -3.57
C GLY A 367 12.65 2.36 -4.84
N PHE A 368 11.33 2.50 -4.96
CA PHE A 368 10.57 1.88 -6.03
C PHE A 368 10.84 2.52 -7.39
N PHE A 369 10.72 3.84 -7.48
CA PHE A 369 10.92 4.53 -8.75
C PHE A 369 12.37 4.46 -9.21
N ARG A 370 13.35 4.60 -8.29
CA ARG A 370 14.77 4.48 -8.63
C ARG A 370 15.21 3.03 -8.89
N ALA A 371 14.46 2.02 -8.47
CA ALA A 371 14.73 0.63 -8.85
C ALA A 371 14.17 0.26 -10.23
N ASN A 372 12.98 0.75 -10.57
CA ASN A 372 12.17 0.20 -11.68
C ASN A 372 12.02 1.12 -12.89
N VAL A 373 12.22 2.44 -12.77
CA VAL A 373 11.88 3.40 -13.83
C VAL A 373 13.10 4.21 -14.27
N GLY A 374 13.28 4.39 -15.58
CA GLY A 374 14.37 5.17 -16.16
C GLY A 374 15.58 4.32 -16.53
N GLN A 375 16.48 4.90 -17.34
CA GLN A 375 17.67 4.21 -17.84
C GLN A 375 18.75 4.05 -16.74
N ASP A 376 18.87 5.03 -15.84
CA ASP A 376 19.81 5.04 -14.71
C ASP A 376 19.27 4.28 -13.47
N ARG A 377 18.28 3.40 -13.65
CA ARG A 377 17.63 2.65 -12.57
C ARG A 377 18.58 1.65 -11.91
N MET A 378 18.47 1.51 -10.60
CA MET A 378 19.31 0.65 -9.76
C MET A 378 18.45 -0.41 -9.10
N ALA A 379 18.32 -1.58 -9.74
CA ALA A 379 17.46 -2.69 -9.28
C ALA A 379 17.72 -3.13 -7.81
N ALA A 380 18.94 -2.90 -7.29
CA ALA A 380 19.29 -3.14 -5.89
C ALA A 380 18.40 -2.38 -4.88
N TYR A 381 17.75 -1.28 -5.26
CA TYR A 381 16.81 -0.57 -4.38
C TYR A 381 15.49 -1.35 -4.15
N ASN A 382 15.14 -2.34 -4.98
CA ASN A 382 13.98 -3.21 -4.70
C ASN A 382 14.18 -4.08 -3.44
N LYS A 383 15.42 -4.23 -2.94
CA LYS A 383 15.71 -4.98 -1.70
C LYS A 383 14.99 -4.45 -0.46
N VAL A 384 14.50 -3.21 -0.48
CA VAL A 384 13.73 -2.67 0.66
C VAL A 384 12.38 -3.40 0.85
N TYR A 385 11.77 -3.89 -0.23
CA TYR A 385 10.51 -4.65 -0.18
C TYR A 385 10.72 -6.14 0.08
N ASP A 386 11.89 -6.67 -0.26
CA ASP A 386 12.21 -8.09 -0.12
C ASP A 386 12.65 -8.41 1.34
N PRO A 387 11.87 -9.22 2.09
CA PRO A 387 12.17 -9.52 3.48
C PRO A 387 13.45 -10.32 3.71
N GLN A 388 14.09 -10.86 2.66
CA GLN A 388 15.43 -11.45 2.74
C GLN A 388 16.55 -10.46 3.10
N PHE A 389 16.27 -9.16 3.02
CA PHE A 389 17.22 -8.07 3.31
C PHE A 389 16.74 -7.24 4.49
N GLY A 390 17.69 -6.74 5.28
CA GLY A 390 17.39 -5.75 6.33
C GLY A 390 16.97 -4.42 5.70
N LEU A 391 16.19 -3.62 6.43
CA LEU A 391 15.80 -2.28 5.98
C LEU A 391 17.01 -1.32 6.00
N PRO A 392 16.94 -0.17 5.30
CA PRO A 392 17.81 0.97 5.59
C PRO A 392 17.69 1.36 7.06
N GLU A 393 18.80 1.67 7.71
CA GLU A 393 18.86 1.98 9.15
C GLU A 393 17.93 3.15 9.54
N GLU A 394 17.91 4.21 8.72
CA GLU A 394 17.03 5.38 8.94
C GLU A 394 15.53 5.03 8.87
N LEU A 395 15.15 3.99 8.13
CA LEU A 395 13.76 3.52 8.03
C LEU A 395 13.40 2.61 9.22
N GLU A 396 14.29 1.66 9.53
CA GLU A 396 14.14 0.72 10.65
C GLU A 396 14.03 1.43 12.00
N ALA A 397 14.70 2.58 12.14
CA ALA A 397 14.62 3.45 13.32
C ALA A 397 13.29 4.22 13.47
N VAL A 398 12.41 4.22 12.47
CA VAL A 398 11.12 4.94 12.54
C VAL A 398 10.03 4.09 13.19
N THR A 399 9.82 2.87 12.69
CA THR A 399 8.68 2.00 13.01
C THR A 399 8.89 0.60 12.44
N HIS A 400 8.11 -0.37 12.91
CA HIS A 400 8.07 -1.70 12.32
C HIS A 400 7.46 -1.64 10.89
N ILE A 401 8.08 -2.35 9.95
CA ILE A 401 7.56 -2.47 8.58
C ILE A 401 7.23 -3.93 8.27
N GLY A 402 5.94 -4.24 8.17
CA GLY A 402 5.46 -5.51 7.64
C GLY A 402 5.69 -5.59 6.14
N ARG A 403 6.09 -6.76 5.63
CA ARG A 403 6.49 -6.99 4.23
C ARG A 403 5.94 -8.30 3.70
N ALA A 404 5.08 -8.19 2.69
CA ALA A 404 4.80 -9.29 1.76
C ALA A 404 5.48 -9.01 0.42
N TYR A 405 6.06 -10.03 -0.21
CA TYR A 405 6.80 -9.86 -1.46
C TYR A 405 6.78 -11.12 -2.31
N ALA A 406 6.74 -10.93 -3.62
CA ALA A 406 6.96 -11.99 -4.61
C ALA A 406 7.74 -11.42 -5.80
N ASP A 407 8.73 -12.18 -6.29
CA ASP A 407 9.51 -11.78 -7.47
C ASP A 407 8.66 -11.65 -8.73
N SER A 408 7.62 -12.47 -8.88
CA SER A 408 6.55 -12.30 -9.88
C SER A 408 5.44 -13.32 -9.64
N ALA A 409 4.26 -13.08 -10.21
CA ALA A 409 3.24 -14.11 -10.39
C ALA A 409 3.46 -14.98 -11.65
N SER A 410 4.67 -15.04 -12.21
CA SER A 410 5.00 -15.92 -13.34
C SER A 410 5.39 -17.33 -12.87
N ALA A 411 4.86 -18.35 -13.55
CA ALA A 411 5.24 -19.74 -13.35
C ALA A 411 6.71 -20.04 -13.75
N ASP A 412 7.34 -19.16 -14.54
CA ASP A 412 8.77 -19.24 -14.82
C ASP A 412 9.62 -18.87 -13.59
N ASN A 413 9.10 -18.03 -12.71
CA ASN A 413 9.79 -17.54 -11.50
C ASN A 413 9.33 -18.24 -10.22
N THR A 414 8.13 -18.81 -10.19
CA THR A 414 7.53 -19.42 -9.00
C THR A 414 6.89 -20.76 -9.32
N LYS A 415 7.04 -21.74 -8.41
CA LYS A 415 6.25 -22.97 -8.41
C LYS A 415 5.37 -22.97 -7.16
N VAL A 416 4.06 -22.99 -7.36
CA VAL A 416 3.09 -23.11 -6.26
C VAL A 416 3.20 -24.50 -5.64
N LEU A 417 3.37 -24.54 -4.33
CA LEU A 417 3.35 -25.75 -3.52
C LEU A 417 1.99 -25.95 -2.85
N GLU A 418 1.41 -24.87 -2.31
CA GLU A 418 0.08 -24.90 -1.70
C GLU A 418 -0.59 -23.50 -1.77
N ASP A 419 -1.86 -23.47 -2.17
CA ASP A 419 -2.72 -22.26 -2.22
C ASP A 419 -4.06 -22.50 -1.48
N PHE A 420 -4.25 -23.65 -0.81
CA PHE A 420 -5.41 -24.05 0.00
C PHE A 420 -6.79 -24.01 -0.71
N THR A 421 -6.79 -24.13 -2.04
CA THR A 421 -7.99 -24.07 -2.89
C THR A 421 -8.79 -25.39 -2.94
N LYS A 422 -8.22 -26.48 -2.43
CA LYS A 422 -8.88 -27.79 -2.29
C LYS A 422 -9.69 -27.88 -0.99
N PRO A 423 -10.62 -28.85 -0.85
CA PRO A 423 -11.35 -29.07 0.40
C PRO A 423 -10.42 -29.24 1.60
N ALA A 424 -10.86 -28.78 2.78
CA ALA A 424 -10.05 -28.80 4.00
C ALA A 424 -9.47 -30.19 4.30
N GLY A 425 -8.17 -30.25 4.58
CA GLY A 425 -7.44 -31.50 4.80
C GLY A 425 -6.95 -32.19 3.52
N THR A 426 -7.21 -31.64 2.32
CA THR A 426 -6.61 -32.08 1.05
C THR A 426 -5.66 -31.01 0.53
N SER A 427 -4.43 -31.38 0.22
CA SER A 427 -3.42 -30.47 -0.34
C SER A 427 -3.66 -30.16 -1.81
N LEU A 428 -2.99 -29.13 -2.36
CA LEU A 428 -3.05 -28.78 -3.78
C LEU A 428 -2.67 -29.97 -4.70
N SER A 429 -1.75 -30.83 -4.26
CA SER A 429 -1.34 -32.06 -4.96
C SER A 429 -2.46 -33.11 -5.06
N GLY A 430 -3.51 -32.99 -4.25
CA GLY A 430 -4.61 -33.95 -4.14
C GLY A 430 -4.43 -35.00 -3.04
N GLU A 431 -3.27 -35.05 -2.38
CA GLU A 431 -3.01 -35.93 -1.25
C GLU A 431 -3.50 -35.33 0.07
N ALA A 432 -3.75 -36.17 1.08
CA ALA A 432 -4.23 -35.74 2.38
C ALA A 432 -3.14 -34.98 3.18
N ILE A 433 -3.52 -33.85 3.76
CA ILE A 433 -2.69 -33.10 4.72
C ILE A 433 -2.65 -33.90 6.03
N VAL A 434 -1.45 -34.13 6.56
CA VAL A 434 -1.26 -34.93 7.79
C VAL A 434 -1.08 -34.00 8.98
N LEU A 435 -1.93 -34.17 10.00
CA LEU A 435 -1.87 -33.43 11.26
C LEU A 435 -1.46 -34.36 12.39
N GLY A 436 -0.61 -33.86 13.30
CA GLY A 436 -0.11 -34.60 14.47
C GLY A 436 -0.10 -33.76 15.74
N GLY A 437 -0.04 -34.43 16.90
CA GLY A 437 0.08 -33.77 18.21
C GLY A 437 -1.10 -32.86 18.60
N GLY A 438 -2.29 -33.06 18.01
CA GLY A 438 -3.48 -32.25 18.30
C GLY A 438 -3.61 -30.96 17.48
N ALA A 439 -2.75 -30.73 16.47
CA ALA A 439 -2.96 -29.66 15.50
C ALA A 439 -4.30 -29.87 14.75
N THR A 440 -4.95 -28.75 14.42
CA THR A 440 -6.18 -28.70 13.61
C THR A 440 -6.01 -27.70 12.48
N MET A 441 -6.68 -27.95 11.35
CA MET A 441 -6.66 -27.05 10.19
C MET A 441 -8.05 -26.89 9.58
N THR A 442 -8.39 -25.69 9.14
CA THR A 442 -9.48 -25.42 8.19
C THR A 442 -8.93 -24.66 6.98
N HIS A 443 -9.60 -24.76 5.82
CA HIS A 443 -9.31 -23.92 4.65
C HIS A 443 -10.41 -22.87 4.51
N GLY A 444 -10.08 -21.64 4.13
CA GLY A 444 -11.07 -20.58 3.97
C GLY A 444 -10.51 -19.27 3.42
N SER A 445 -11.35 -18.23 3.46
CA SER A 445 -10.93 -16.83 3.29
C SER A 445 -10.19 -16.33 4.53
N VAL A 446 -9.40 -15.29 4.34
CA VAL A 446 -8.75 -14.53 5.40
C VAL A 446 -9.46 -13.17 5.51
N PRO A 447 -9.66 -12.59 6.71
CA PRO A 447 -10.20 -11.23 6.84
C PRO A 447 -9.37 -10.22 6.03
N GLU A 448 -9.98 -9.12 5.57
CA GLU A 448 -9.35 -7.98 4.86
C GLU A 448 -8.79 -8.31 3.44
N HIS A 449 -8.38 -9.56 3.20
CA HIS A 449 -7.83 -10.10 1.95
C HIS A 449 -8.87 -10.35 0.83
N ASP A 450 -8.38 -10.55 -0.41
CA ASP A 450 -9.25 -10.85 -1.56
C ASP A 450 -9.86 -12.26 -1.49
N ALA A 451 -11.09 -12.40 -1.97
CA ALA A 451 -11.78 -13.69 -2.04
C ALA A 451 -11.13 -14.71 -3.00
N ALA A 452 -10.22 -14.29 -3.89
CA ALA A 452 -9.37 -15.18 -4.69
C ALA A 452 -8.31 -15.89 -3.83
N LEU A 453 -7.87 -15.29 -2.72
CA LEU A 453 -6.96 -15.94 -1.78
C LEU A 453 -7.69 -17.04 -0.99
N LYS A 454 -7.01 -18.15 -0.77
CA LYS A 454 -7.37 -19.15 0.24
C LYS A 454 -6.18 -19.41 1.15
N ALA A 455 -6.47 -19.72 2.40
CA ALA A 455 -5.47 -19.99 3.42
C ALA A 455 -5.87 -21.20 4.27
N GLY A 456 -4.86 -21.91 4.76
CA GLY A 456 -5.00 -22.87 5.84
C GLY A 456 -4.92 -22.13 7.17
N LEU A 457 -6.02 -22.07 7.93
CA LEU A 457 -5.98 -21.64 9.32
C LEU A 457 -5.59 -22.84 10.19
N VAL A 458 -4.42 -22.76 10.82
CA VAL A 458 -3.87 -23.82 11.67
C VAL A 458 -3.92 -23.40 13.13
N THR A 459 -4.35 -24.31 14.00
CA THR A 459 -4.43 -24.09 15.46
C THR A 459 -3.77 -25.25 16.18
N TRP A 460 -2.93 -24.95 17.17
CA TRP A 460 -2.36 -25.92 18.10
C TRP A 460 -2.53 -25.43 19.55
N THR A 461 -2.66 -26.38 20.48
CA THR A 461 -2.92 -26.13 21.91
C THR A 461 -1.83 -26.67 22.83
N ALA A 462 -0.80 -27.31 22.27
CA ALA A 462 0.39 -27.80 22.96
C ALA A 462 1.60 -27.77 22.01
N PRO A 463 2.82 -27.59 22.53
CA PRO A 463 4.03 -27.59 21.71
C PRO A 463 4.34 -28.98 21.14
N GLY A 464 5.02 -29.03 19.99
CA GLY A 464 5.38 -30.26 19.29
C GLY A 464 4.27 -30.83 18.41
N ALA A 465 3.14 -30.13 18.25
CA ALA A 465 2.15 -30.45 17.23
C ALA A 465 2.75 -30.31 15.82
N THR A 466 2.22 -31.04 14.84
CA THR A 466 2.81 -31.07 13.48
C THR A 466 1.76 -30.95 12.39
N LEU A 467 2.20 -30.41 11.25
CA LEU A 467 1.45 -30.30 10.01
C LEU A 467 2.39 -30.68 8.85
N GLU A 468 2.00 -31.65 8.04
CA GLU A 468 2.72 -32.04 6.83
C GLU A 468 1.81 -31.88 5.61
N ILE A 469 2.25 -31.06 4.66
CA ILE A 469 1.52 -30.71 3.43
C ILE A 469 2.24 -31.40 2.25
N PRO A 470 1.65 -32.42 1.60
CA PRO A 470 2.23 -33.02 0.42
C PRO A 470 2.10 -32.12 -0.81
N VAL A 471 3.17 -31.99 -1.60
CA VAL A 471 3.26 -31.09 -2.77
C VAL A 471 3.48 -31.83 -4.08
N GLY A 472 3.47 -33.17 -4.08
CA GLY A 472 3.45 -33.99 -5.29
C GLY A 472 4.79 -34.21 -6.01
N GLY A 473 5.93 -33.88 -5.38
CA GLY A 473 7.26 -34.14 -5.94
C GLY A 473 7.76 -33.03 -6.87
N VAL A 474 7.99 -31.84 -6.30
CA VAL A 474 8.42 -30.64 -7.03
C VAL A 474 9.94 -30.57 -7.14
N ASP A 475 10.43 -30.39 -8.36
CA ASP A 475 11.82 -29.99 -8.62
C ASP A 475 12.00 -28.49 -8.32
N ALA A 476 12.79 -28.19 -7.29
CA ALA A 476 13.17 -26.85 -6.84
C ALA A 476 14.67 -26.55 -7.11
N THR A 477 15.39 -27.36 -7.91
CA THR A 477 16.84 -27.17 -8.16
C THR A 477 17.20 -25.83 -8.81
N THR A 478 16.27 -25.24 -9.56
CA THR A 478 16.43 -23.93 -10.21
C THR A 478 15.90 -22.77 -9.37
N MET A 479 15.47 -23.03 -8.13
CA MET A 479 14.83 -22.06 -7.24
C MET A 479 15.80 -21.60 -6.14
N SER A 480 15.46 -20.47 -5.50
CA SER A 480 16.31 -19.80 -4.52
C SER A 480 15.70 -19.78 -3.12
N THR A 481 14.38 -19.62 -3.00
CA THR A 481 13.66 -19.56 -1.71
C THR A 481 12.48 -20.51 -1.63
N LEU A 482 12.11 -20.87 -0.41
CA LEU A 482 10.75 -21.21 -0.01
C LEU A 482 10.09 -19.93 0.53
N ASP A 483 9.03 -19.48 -0.13
CA ASP A 483 8.23 -18.34 0.28
C ASP A 483 6.94 -18.85 0.95
N VAL A 484 6.69 -18.43 2.20
CA VAL A 484 5.48 -18.77 2.97
C VAL A 484 4.81 -17.47 3.41
N ARG A 485 3.57 -17.20 2.98
CA ARG A 485 2.79 -16.10 3.54
C ARG A 485 2.12 -16.56 4.83
N VAL A 486 2.32 -15.80 5.92
CA VAL A 486 1.90 -16.19 7.27
C VAL A 486 1.43 -14.97 8.07
N SER A 487 0.39 -15.15 8.89
CA SER A 487 -0.07 -14.15 9.84
C SER A 487 -0.71 -14.83 11.05
N LEU A 488 -0.70 -14.15 12.18
CA LEU A 488 -1.55 -14.52 13.32
C LEU A 488 -3.03 -14.44 12.93
N LYS A 489 -3.85 -15.27 13.58
CA LYS A 489 -5.31 -15.11 13.61
C LYS A 489 -5.73 -14.02 14.60
N ASN A 490 -5.10 -13.97 15.78
CA ASN A 490 -5.32 -12.93 16.78
C ASN A 490 -4.23 -11.89 16.65
N VAL A 491 -4.53 -10.79 15.96
CA VAL A 491 -3.59 -9.71 15.65
C VAL A 491 -3.65 -8.54 16.65
N THR A 492 -4.49 -8.63 17.68
CA THR A 492 -4.75 -7.53 18.61
C THR A 492 -4.15 -7.69 20.00
N ALA A 493 -4.09 -8.90 20.56
CA ALA A 493 -3.64 -9.12 21.92
C ALA A 493 -2.11 -9.30 22.00
N SER A 494 -1.41 -8.56 22.86
CA SER A 494 0.02 -8.80 23.08
C SER A 494 0.28 -10.17 23.72
N VAL A 495 1.42 -10.77 23.38
CA VAL A 495 1.94 -12.01 23.97
C VAL A 495 3.41 -11.80 24.34
N ALA A 496 3.87 -12.45 25.41
CA ALA A 496 5.23 -12.24 25.95
C ALA A 496 6.36 -12.82 25.07
N THR A 497 6.03 -13.68 24.11
CA THR A 497 6.96 -14.29 23.16
C THR A 497 6.28 -14.36 21.78
N PRO A 498 6.84 -13.76 20.71
CA PRO A 498 6.27 -13.84 19.37
C PRO A 498 6.04 -15.29 18.91
N THR A 499 4.92 -15.53 18.21
CA THR A 499 4.60 -16.88 17.72
C THR A 499 5.60 -17.30 16.65
N SER A 500 6.19 -18.49 16.82
CA SER A 500 7.12 -19.09 15.86
C SER A 500 6.98 -20.62 15.85
N PHE A 501 7.54 -21.25 14.83
CA PHE A 501 7.55 -22.69 14.63
C PHE A 501 8.68 -23.09 13.67
N SER A 502 9.08 -24.36 13.72
CA SER A 502 10.06 -24.96 12.82
C SER A 502 9.44 -25.39 11.49
N ILE A 503 10.16 -25.17 10.37
CA ILE A 503 9.78 -25.56 9.01
C ILE A 503 10.86 -26.46 8.41
N ALA A 504 10.50 -27.57 7.78
CA ALA A 504 11.40 -28.44 7.04
C ALA A 504 10.78 -28.87 5.70
N LEU A 505 11.62 -29.23 4.73
CA LEU A 505 11.20 -29.87 3.49
C LEU A 505 11.19 -31.39 3.64
N VAL A 506 10.22 -32.06 3.05
CA VAL A 506 10.16 -33.52 2.97
C VAL A 506 10.75 -33.96 1.63
N ASN A 507 11.79 -34.78 1.69
CA ASN A 507 12.57 -35.26 0.57
C ASN A 507 11.84 -36.36 -0.23
N GLY A 508 12.35 -36.66 -1.42
CA GLY A 508 11.82 -37.70 -2.30
C GLY A 508 11.80 -39.11 -1.70
N ASP A 509 12.68 -39.39 -0.73
CA ASP A 509 12.76 -40.62 0.05
C ASP A 509 11.92 -40.61 1.35
N GLY A 510 11.25 -39.51 1.68
CA GLY A 510 10.46 -39.33 2.90
C GLY A 510 11.26 -38.87 4.13
N THR A 511 12.57 -38.64 4.00
CA THR A 511 13.36 -37.99 5.05
C THR A 511 13.04 -36.49 5.13
N THR A 512 13.28 -35.86 6.28
CA THR A 512 13.18 -34.39 6.40
C THR A 512 14.53 -33.72 6.22
N SER A 513 14.52 -32.51 5.65
CA SER A 513 15.64 -31.58 5.69
C SER A 513 15.94 -31.12 7.13
N ASN A 514 16.98 -30.30 7.30
CA ASN A 514 17.17 -29.52 8.51
C ASN A 514 15.93 -28.64 8.74
N ALA A 515 15.55 -28.50 10.01
CA ALA A 515 14.51 -27.59 10.42
C ALA A 515 15.03 -26.15 10.46
N VAL A 516 14.21 -25.22 9.97
CA VAL A 516 14.48 -23.78 9.91
C VAL A 516 13.42 -23.05 10.71
N SER A 517 13.86 -22.18 11.62
CA SER A 517 13.01 -21.46 12.58
C SER A 517 12.35 -20.24 11.92
N LEU A 518 11.01 -20.11 11.98
CA LEU A 518 10.26 -19.03 11.33
C LEU A 518 10.76 -17.62 11.74
N LYS A 519 10.94 -17.38 13.05
CA LYS A 519 11.44 -16.11 13.61
C LYS A 519 12.82 -15.67 13.11
N SER A 520 13.55 -16.53 12.41
CA SER A 520 14.79 -16.14 11.73
C SER A 520 14.54 -15.35 10.43
N TYR A 521 13.29 -15.32 9.92
CA TYR A 521 12.90 -14.73 8.63
C TYR A 521 11.69 -13.79 8.71
N VAL A 522 10.77 -14.01 9.64
CA VAL A 522 9.65 -13.11 9.91
C VAL A 522 9.27 -13.18 11.38
N GLU A 523 9.00 -12.03 11.98
CA GLU A 523 8.38 -11.97 13.30
C GLU A 523 6.87 -11.78 13.13
N LEU A 524 6.08 -12.64 13.77
CA LEU A 524 4.62 -12.52 13.74
C LEU A 524 4.15 -11.54 14.81
N ALA A 525 4.04 -10.27 14.43
CA ALA A 525 3.74 -9.16 15.33
C ALA A 525 2.23 -8.80 15.36
N HIS A 526 1.80 -8.16 16.46
CA HIS A 526 0.38 -7.88 16.76
C HIS A 526 -0.06 -6.48 16.29
N GLY A 527 -0.09 -6.28 14.98
CA GLY A 527 -0.32 -4.99 14.30
C GLY A 527 -1.77 -4.62 14.04
N GLY A 528 -2.73 -5.34 14.62
CA GLY A 528 -4.17 -5.08 14.48
C GLY A 528 -4.82 -5.60 13.19
N HIS A 529 -4.05 -5.77 12.10
CA HIS A 529 -4.53 -6.28 10.81
C HIS A 529 -3.89 -7.62 10.47
N VAL A 530 -4.57 -8.42 9.64
CA VAL A 530 -4.04 -9.70 9.15
C VAL A 530 -3.30 -9.43 7.85
N LEU A 531 -1.99 -9.21 7.90
CA LEU A 531 -1.21 -8.71 6.74
C LEU A 531 -0.69 -9.81 5.78
N LEU A 532 -0.52 -11.03 6.30
CA LEU A 532 0.12 -12.16 5.60
C LEU A 532 1.52 -11.83 5.05
N ASP A 533 2.42 -11.41 5.95
CA ASP A 533 3.85 -11.23 5.71
C ASP A 533 4.50 -12.46 5.09
N THR A 534 5.53 -12.26 4.27
CA THR A 534 6.20 -13.37 3.56
C THR A 534 7.50 -13.77 4.25
N ALA A 535 7.51 -14.95 4.88
CA ALA A 535 8.76 -15.60 5.27
C ALA A 535 9.45 -16.12 4.00
N ARG A 536 10.56 -15.48 3.60
CA ARG A 536 11.34 -15.87 2.41
C ARG A 536 12.63 -16.57 2.83
N ILE A 537 12.59 -17.89 2.84
CA ILE A 537 13.62 -18.76 3.42
C ILE A 537 14.52 -19.30 2.30
N PRO A 538 15.82 -18.98 2.24
CA PRO A 538 16.72 -19.51 1.23
C PRO A 538 16.77 -21.05 1.27
N LEU A 539 16.64 -21.70 0.10
CA LEU A 539 16.58 -23.17 0.02
C LEU A 539 17.86 -23.86 0.53
N ARG A 540 18.99 -23.16 0.52
CA ARG A 540 20.27 -23.62 1.11
C ARG A 540 20.21 -23.85 2.62
N ASP A 541 19.34 -23.12 3.34
CA ASP A 541 19.34 -23.12 4.81
C ASP A 541 18.63 -24.36 5.39
N PHE A 542 17.87 -25.07 4.54
CA PHE A 542 17.38 -26.43 4.80
C PHE A 542 18.47 -27.51 4.70
N GLY A 543 19.69 -27.19 4.28
CA GLY A 543 20.87 -28.07 4.36
C GLY A 543 20.78 -29.33 3.50
N ASN A 544 20.38 -30.47 4.10
CA ASN A 544 20.25 -31.78 3.45
C ASN A 544 18.98 -31.96 2.61
N ALA A 545 18.41 -30.87 2.09
CA ALA A 545 17.21 -30.91 1.24
C ALA A 545 17.52 -31.48 -0.16
N GLN A 546 16.72 -32.46 -0.60
CA GLN A 546 16.81 -33.07 -1.92
C GLN A 546 15.99 -32.26 -2.93
N LEU A 547 16.48 -31.08 -3.31
CA LEU A 547 15.72 -30.11 -4.13
C LEU A 547 15.21 -30.65 -5.48
N ALA A 548 15.78 -31.72 -6.04
CA ALA A 548 15.28 -32.34 -7.27
C ALA A 548 13.92 -33.05 -7.11
N ASN A 549 13.48 -33.32 -5.88
CA ASN A 549 12.20 -33.99 -5.60
C ASN A 549 11.71 -33.65 -4.18
N VAL A 550 11.17 -32.44 -3.99
CA VAL A 550 10.51 -32.04 -2.74
C VAL A 550 9.10 -32.63 -2.72
N LYS A 551 8.83 -33.58 -1.82
CA LYS A 551 7.53 -34.25 -1.71
C LYS A 551 6.53 -33.54 -0.83
N GLY A 552 6.99 -32.74 0.13
CA GLY A 552 6.10 -32.03 1.05
C GLY A 552 6.82 -30.97 1.87
N ILE A 553 6.06 -30.30 2.71
CA ILE A 553 6.55 -29.31 3.68
C ILE A 553 6.04 -29.73 5.04
N LYS A 554 6.93 -29.78 6.04
CA LYS A 554 6.61 -30.13 7.41
C LYS A 554 6.81 -28.94 8.33
N LEU A 555 5.74 -28.55 9.01
CA LEU A 555 5.73 -27.56 10.07
C LEU A 555 5.65 -28.29 11.42
N THR A 556 6.48 -27.87 12.37
CA THR A 556 6.47 -28.38 13.75
C THR A 556 6.29 -27.20 14.68
N PHE A 557 5.19 -27.18 15.42
CA PHE A 557 4.81 -26.09 16.32
C PHE A 557 5.49 -26.27 17.68
N ASP A 558 6.83 -26.22 17.70
CA ASP A 558 7.69 -26.50 18.85
C ASP A 558 8.18 -25.24 19.60
N GLU A 559 8.19 -24.07 18.95
CA GLU A 559 8.72 -22.83 19.53
C GLU A 559 7.67 -21.95 20.26
N THR A 560 6.41 -22.38 20.32
CA THR A 560 5.31 -21.63 20.96
C THR A 560 4.26 -22.60 21.50
N GLU A 561 3.84 -22.43 22.75
CA GLU A 561 2.98 -23.39 23.46
C GLU A 561 1.62 -23.63 22.78
N SER A 562 0.95 -22.55 22.39
CA SER A 562 -0.31 -22.58 21.65
C SER A 562 -0.48 -21.29 20.85
N SER A 563 -1.07 -21.38 19.66
CA SER A 563 -1.43 -20.21 18.85
C SER A 563 -2.40 -20.61 17.72
N SER A 564 -2.73 -19.65 16.85
CA SER A 564 -3.42 -19.91 15.60
C SER A 564 -2.90 -18.99 14.50
N VAL A 565 -2.49 -19.55 13.36
CA VAL A 565 -1.89 -18.83 12.24
C VAL A 565 -2.61 -19.15 10.93
N TYR A 566 -2.76 -18.15 10.07
CA TYR A 566 -3.05 -18.35 8.66
C TYR A 566 -1.77 -18.66 7.91
N LEU A 567 -1.81 -19.67 7.04
CA LEU A 567 -0.79 -19.99 6.05
C LEU A 567 -1.41 -19.82 4.66
N ALA A 568 -0.72 -19.13 3.76
CA ALA A 568 -1.18 -18.89 2.39
C ALA A 568 -0.02 -18.94 1.38
N SER A 569 -0.36 -19.16 0.11
CA SER A 569 0.53 -18.99 -1.05
C SER A 569 1.95 -19.52 -0.87
N ILE A 570 2.05 -20.78 -0.45
CA ILE A 570 3.33 -21.44 -0.21
C ILE A 570 3.95 -21.80 -1.55
N ARG A 571 5.15 -21.27 -1.83
CA ARG A 571 5.80 -21.27 -3.14
C ARG A 571 7.29 -21.54 -3.01
N VAL A 572 7.91 -22.08 -4.06
CA VAL A 572 9.36 -21.91 -4.26
C VAL A 572 9.61 -20.93 -5.39
N SER A 573 10.53 -20.00 -5.17
CA SER A 573 10.71 -18.82 -6.02
C SER A 573 12.17 -18.63 -6.43
N ARG A 574 12.38 -17.96 -7.57
CA ARG A 574 13.69 -17.43 -8.01
C ARG A 574 13.58 -15.96 -8.42
N PRO A 575 14.62 -15.15 -8.15
CA PRO A 575 14.59 -13.72 -8.42
C PRO A 575 14.50 -13.40 -9.92
N LEU A 576 13.93 -12.25 -10.25
CA LEU A 576 13.81 -11.75 -11.64
C LEU A 576 15.17 -11.51 -12.32
N ALA A 577 16.18 -11.16 -11.52
CA ALA A 577 17.57 -11.06 -11.93
C ALA A 577 18.42 -11.98 -11.04
N ALA A 578 19.50 -12.54 -11.58
CA ALA A 578 20.40 -13.38 -10.78
C ALA A 578 20.96 -12.57 -9.60
N SER A 579 20.76 -13.07 -8.38
CA SER A 579 21.27 -12.47 -7.14
C SER A 579 22.27 -13.39 -6.48
N ASP A 580 23.55 -12.97 -6.45
CA ASP A 580 24.65 -13.72 -5.84
C ASP A 580 24.77 -13.48 -4.30
N SER A 581 23.64 -13.29 -3.61
CA SER A 581 23.62 -12.77 -2.23
C SER A 581 23.41 -13.85 -1.15
N ASN A 582 24.43 -14.08 -0.33
CA ASN A 582 24.33 -14.81 0.94
C ASN A 582 23.86 -13.88 2.06
N THR A 583 22.54 -13.72 2.22
CA THR A 583 21.95 -12.84 3.23
C THR A 583 21.22 -13.61 4.32
N ASN A 584 21.38 -13.13 5.55
CA ASN A 584 20.45 -13.40 6.64
C ASN A 584 19.45 -12.22 6.72
N PRO A 585 18.19 -12.47 7.10
CA PRO A 585 17.18 -11.42 7.27
C PRO A 585 17.56 -10.42 8.37
N GLY A 586 17.19 -9.15 8.19
CA GLY A 586 17.36 -8.13 9.23
C GLY A 586 16.40 -8.35 10.40
N THR A 587 16.92 -8.37 11.63
CA THR A 587 16.12 -8.33 12.86
C THR A 587 15.53 -6.93 13.03
N GLN A 588 14.20 -6.82 13.04
CA GLN A 588 13.53 -5.55 13.34
C GLN A 588 13.59 -5.21 14.84
N PRO A 589 13.53 -3.93 15.22
CA PRO A 589 13.66 -3.51 16.61
C PRO A 589 12.36 -3.68 17.41
N ASP A 590 12.51 -4.14 18.66
CA ASP A 590 11.47 -4.11 19.71
C ASP A 590 11.12 -2.67 20.12
N VAL A 591 10.27 -1.97 19.35
CA VAL A 591 9.76 -0.64 19.73
C VAL A 591 8.40 -0.78 20.41
N VAL A 592 8.42 -1.18 21.68
CA VAL A 592 7.21 -1.23 22.52
C VAL A 592 7.08 0.06 23.33
N SER A 593 6.09 0.87 22.97
CA SER A 593 5.43 1.83 23.87
C SER A 593 3.93 1.57 23.88
N ASP A 594 3.23 2.09 24.89
CA ASP A 594 1.85 1.70 25.22
C ASP A 594 0.89 1.81 24.01
N PRO A 595 0.20 0.73 23.60
CA PRO A 595 -0.67 0.75 22.43
C PRO A 595 -1.91 1.63 22.58
N GLY A 596 -2.33 2.23 21.47
CA GLY A 596 -3.62 2.89 21.39
C GLY A 596 -4.79 1.91 21.56
N THR A 597 -5.87 2.39 22.17
CA THR A 597 -7.16 1.69 22.15
C THR A 597 -7.75 1.81 20.74
N GLY A 598 -7.62 0.75 19.93
CA GLY A 598 -7.99 0.76 18.51
C GLY A 598 -9.47 1.06 18.21
N ASN A 599 -9.69 1.48 16.96
CA ASN A 599 -10.93 1.98 16.35
C ASN A 599 -12.21 1.76 17.16
N VAL A 600 -12.54 2.77 17.97
CA VAL A 600 -13.90 2.99 18.48
C VAL A 600 -14.72 3.58 17.34
N THR A 601 -15.92 3.07 17.09
CA THR A 601 -16.86 3.70 16.15
C THR A 601 -17.19 5.11 16.64
N ASN A 602 -16.90 6.11 15.82
CA ASN A 602 -17.25 7.50 16.09
C ASN A 602 -18.76 7.68 15.84
N THR A 603 -19.54 7.67 16.92
CA THR A 603 -21.00 7.85 16.86
C THR A 603 -21.37 9.32 16.98
N HIS A 604 -22.04 9.83 15.95
CA HIS A 604 -22.45 11.22 15.80
C HIS A 604 -23.96 11.38 16.05
N THR A 605 -24.32 12.21 17.02
CA THR A 605 -25.72 12.42 17.45
C THR A 605 -26.21 13.85 17.29
N ASP A 606 -25.32 14.81 17.04
CA ASP A 606 -25.61 16.20 17.33
C ASP A 606 -26.21 16.91 16.11
N GLY A 607 -27.48 17.28 16.25
CA GLY A 607 -28.25 17.99 15.21
C GLY A 607 -28.56 17.16 13.96
N ASN A 608 -28.47 15.83 14.02
CA ASN A 608 -28.85 14.94 12.92
C ASN A 608 -30.32 15.14 12.52
N ALA A 609 -30.58 15.45 11.24
CA ALA A 609 -31.92 15.62 10.70
C ALA A 609 -32.02 15.12 9.25
N VAL A 610 -33.21 14.64 8.87
CA VAL A 610 -33.61 14.55 7.47
C VAL A 610 -33.95 15.96 7.02
N ALA A 611 -33.12 16.53 6.16
CA ALA A 611 -33.28 17.91 5.69
C ALA A 611 -34.27 17.99 4.51
N ASP A 612 -34.26 16.98 3.64
CA ASP A 612 -35.16 16.90 2.49
C ASP A 612 -35.37 15.45 2.02
N ILE A 613 -36.55 15.17 1.46
CA ILE A 613 -36.81 14.01 0.60
C ILE A 613 -37.61 14.51 -0.59
N ARG A 614 -37.10 14.30 -1.81
CA ARG A 614 -37.75 14.77 -3.04
C ARG A 614 -37.66 13.74 -4.16
N THR A 615 -38.70 13.67 -4.99
CA THR A 615 -38.73 12.79 -6.17
C THR A 615 -38.36 13.58 -7.43
N GLU A 616 -37.17 13.31 -7.97
CA GLU A 616 -36.68 13.91 -9.21
C GLU A 616 -36.70 12.88 -10.36
N SER A 617 -37.68 13.01 -11.25
CA SER A 617 -37.89 12.13 -12.40
C SER A 617 -38.09 10.65 -12.03
N ASP A 618 -37.07 9.81 -12.19
CA ASP A 618 -37.05 8.36 -11.93
C ASP A 618 -36.29 8.01 -10.64
N ALA A 619 -35.86 9.02 -9.87
CA ALA A 619 -35.08 8.86 -8.66
C ALA A 619 -35.68 9.61 -7.46
N VAL A 620 -35.32 9.16 -6.26
CA VAL A 620 -35.61 9.85 -5.00
C VAL A 620 -34.29 10.27 -4.38
N GLU A 621 -34.17 11.55 -4.03
CA GLU A 621 -33.02 12.10 -3.32
C GLU A 621 -33.36 12.31 -1.85
N ILE A 622 -32.50 11.82 -0.96
CA ILE A 622 -32.61 11.99 0.50
C ILE A 622 -31.44 12.87 0.93
N GLU A 623 -31.74 14.07 1.39
CA GLU A 623 -30.77 14.99 1.97
C GLU A 623 -30.75 14.84 3.50
N LEU A 624 -29.57 14.57 4.03
CA LEU A 624 -29.32 14.48 5.47
C LEU A 624 -28.42 15.62 5.90
N ALA A 625 -28.61 16.10 7.13
CA ALA A 625 -27.82 17.17 7.73
C ALA A 625 -27.41 16.81 9.16
N SER A 626 -26.25 17.29 9.60
CA SER A 626 -25.73 17.12 10.97
C SER A 626 -24.82 18.29 11.35
N GLN A 627 -24.67 18.56 12.66
CA GLN A 627 -23.64 19.49 13.15
C GLN A 627 -22.24 18.89 13.05
N ASP A 628 -22.14 17.56 13.17
CA ASP A 628 -20.93 16.81 12.84
C ASP A 628 -20.83 16.62 11.33
N GLU A 629 -19.65 16.88 10.76
CA GLU A 629 -19.46 16.86 9.32
C GLU A 629 -19.31 15.45 8.76
N PHE A 630 -20.01 15.16 7.66
CA PHE A 630 -19.73 14.03 6.78
C PHE A 630 -18.46 14.32 5.99
N LEU A 631 -17.30 14.23 6.67
CA LEU A 631 -15.99 14.48 6.07
C LEU A 631 -15.79 13.64 4.79
N VAL A 632 -14.97 14.18 3.88
CA VAL A 632 -14.72 13.53 2.59
C VAL A 632 -13.74 12.39 2.79
N HIS A 633 -14.28 11.17 2.80
CA HIS A 633 -13.50 9.94 2.90
C HIS A 633 -13.32 9.25 1.55
N ASP A 634 -12.29 8.43 1.45
CA ASP A 634 -12.05 7.53 0.34
C ASP A 634 -13.01 6.33 0.35
N GLU A 635 -13.35 5.75 1.50
CA GLU A 635 -14.51 4.83 1.54
C GLU A 635 -15.82 5.53 1.14
N LEU A 636 -16.72 4.80 0.47
CA LEU A 636 -18.01 5.35 0.05
C LEU A 636 -18.98 5.39 1.25
N PRO A 637 -19.62 6.54 1.53
CA PRO A 637 -20.64 6.62 2.56
C PRO A 637 -21.84 5.75 2.18
N ARG A 638 -22.50 5.18 3.19
CA ARG A 638 -23.59 4.21 3.01
C ARG A 638 -24.81 4.68 3.78
N LEU A 639 -25.95 4.78 3.11
CA LEU A 639 -27.24 5.04 3.75
C LEU A 639 -27.93 3.70 4.03
N LEU A 640 -28.16 3.41 5.30
CA LEU A 640 -28.91 2.25 5.76
C LEU A 640 -30.36 2.63 6.02
N LEU A 641 -31.27 1.84 5.44
CA LEU A 641 -32.72 1.99 5.46
C LEU A 641 -33.32 0.69 6.02
N GLY A 642 -33.13 0.47 7.32
CA GLY A 642 -33.37 -0.83 7.95
C GLY A 642 -32.37 -1.88 7.49
N SER A 643 -32.81 -2.78 6.59
CA SER A 643 -31.96 -3.81 5.96
C SER A 643 -31.53 -3.46 4.53
N ASP A 644 -32.10 -2.41 3.94
CA ASP A 644 -31.73 -1.93 2.61
C ASP A 644 -30.54 -0.96 2.72
N GLU A 645 -29.67 -0.95 1.70
CA GLU A 645 -28.44 -0.15 1.67
C GLU A 645 -28.31 0.61 0.35
N VAL A 646 -27.89 1.87 0.42
CA VAL A 646 -27.54 2.72 -0.73
C VAL A 646 -26.10 3.17 -0.56
N VAL A 647 -25.24 2.78 -1.50
CA VAL A 647 -23.79 3.04 -1.43
C VAL A 647 -23.42 4.21 -2.33
N GLY A 648 -22.64 5.14 -1.76
CA GLY A 648 -22.21 6.36 -2.43
C GLY A 648 -23.21 7.51 -2.26
N ALA A 649 -22.67 8.71 -2.21
CA ALA A 649 -23.43 9.94 -2.02
C ALA A 649 -22.80 11.10 -2.80
N SER A 650 -23.44 12.26 -2.74
CA SER A 650 -22.90 13.53 -3.23
C SER A 650 -23.06 14.63 -2.18
N TYR A 651 -22.24 15.67 -2.30
CA TYR A 651 -22.39 16.90 -1.52
C TYR A 651 -23.23 17.91 -2.29
N LYS A 652 -23.85 18.85 -1.56
CA LYS A 652 -24.64 19.94 -2.12
C LYS A 652 -23.77 20.88 -2.98
N ALA A 653 -24.42 21.68 -3.82
CA ALA A 653 -23.75 22.61 -4.74
C ALA A 653 -22.94 23.75 -4.06
N ASP A 654 -23.18 23.99 -2.77
CA ASP A 654 -22.39 24.88 -1.88
C ASP A 654 -21.17 24.19 -1.25
N GLY A 655 -21.03 22.88 -1.45
CA GLY A 655 -19.95 22.05 -0.96
C GLY A 655 -19.94 21.80 0.55
N SER A 656 -21.01 22.13 1.29
CA SER A 656 -21.03 21.94 2.74
C SER A 656 -20.91 20.45 3.13
N THR A 657 -19.93 20.10 3.98
CA THR A 657 -19.82 18.73 4.53
C THR A 657 -20.76 18.48 5.70
N ASN A 658 -21.49 19.49 6.19
CA ASN A 658 -22.59 19.31 7.15
C ASN A 658 -23.87 18.72 6.51
N SER A 659 -23.86 18.46 5.19
CA SER A 659 -24.97 17.82 4.49
C SER A 659 -24.47 16.82 3.45
N ILE A 660 -25.24 15.74 3.27
CA ILE A 660 -24.94 14.63 2.37
C ILE A 660 -26.23 14.20 1.66
N VAL A 661 -26.15 13.94 0.36
CA VAL A 661 -27.30 13.59 -0.50
C VAL A 661 -27.10 12.20 -1.07
N PHE A 662 -28.02 11.30 -0.75
CA PHE A 662 -28.11 9.95 -1.31
C PHE A 662 -29.19 9.89 -2.39
N LYS A 663 -28.96 9.09 -3.43
CA LYS A 663 -29.88 8.93 -4.57
C LYS A 663 -30.29 7.48 -4.74
N LEU A 664 -31.60 7.25 -4.76
CA LEU A 664 -32.23 5.94 -4.96
C LEU A 664 -33.01 5.94 -6.26
N SER A 665 -33.23 4.78 -6.88
CA SER A 665 -34.30 4.65 -7.88
C SER A 665 -35.67 4.77 -7.21
N ALA A 666 -36.68 5.19 -7.97
CA ALA A 666 -38.06 5.24 -7.46
C ALA A 666 -38.55 3.87 -6.98
N GLU A 667 -38.14 2.77 -7.63
CA GLU A 667 -38.47 1.40 -7.22
C GLU A 667 -37.76 1.00 -5.91
N GLN A 668 -36.47 1.33 -5.76
CA GLN A 668 -35.73 1.10 -4.52
C GLN A 668 -36.40 1.84 -3.36
N PHE A 669 -36.66 3.14 -3.52
CA PHE A 669 -37.33 3.91 -2.49
C PHE A 669 -38.74 3.37 -2.21
N ALA A 670 -39.52 2.98 -3.22
CA ALA A 670 -40.84 2.39 -3.02
C ALA A 670 -40.80 1.08 -2.22
N ALA A 671 -39.80 0.22 -2.47
CA ALA A 671 -39.62 -1.07 -1.80
C ALA A 671 -39.23 -0.95 -0.31
N VAL A 672 -38.42 0.05 0.05
CA VAL A 672 -38.04 0.34 1.45
C VAL A 672 -39.30 0.52 2.30
N LYS A 673 -39.33 -0.07 3.50
CA LYS A 673 -40.49 0.06 4.40
C LYS A 673 -40.49 1.43 5.08
N ASP A 674 -41.66 2.05 5.22
CA ASP A 674 -41.83 3.26 6.03
C ASP A 674 -41.57 3.00 7.54
N GLY A 675 -40.99 3.97 8.24
CA GLY A 675 -40.65 3.83 9.67
C GLY A 675 -39.46 2.91 10.01
N VAL A 676 -38.61 2.55 9.02
CA VAL A 676 -37.33 1.84 9.27
C VAL A 676 -36.29 2.77 9.90
N ASP A 677 -35.28 2.20 10.57
CA ASP A 677 -34.14 2.98 11.06
C ASP A 677 -33.34 3.58 9.90
N LEU A 678 -32.95 4.85 10.05
CA LEU A 678 -32.23 5.65 9.07
C LEU A 678 -30.84 6.01 9.61
N LYS A 679 -29.78 5.53 8.96
CA LYS A 679 -28.39 5.77 9.39
C LYS A 679 -27.46 6.05 8.23
N VAL A 680 -26.41 6.83 8.48
CA VAL A 680 -25.24 6.94 7.57
C VAL A 680 -24.04 6.29 8.24
N GLN A 681 -23.26 5.52 7.48
CA GLN A 681 -22.03 4.89 7.95
C GLN A 681 -20.88 5.00 6.95
N TYR A 682 -19.66 5.10 7.48
CA TYR A 682 -18.41 4.70 6.81
C TYR A 682 -17.90 3.40 7.44
N GLY A 683 -17.07 2.63 6.74
CA GLY A 683 -16.63 1.31 7.18
C GLY A 683 -17.45 0.18 6.54
N THR A 684 -16.91 -0.48 5.50
CA THR A 684 -17.57 -1.64 4.88
C THR A 684 -17.59 -2.88 5.79
N ASP A 685 -16.42 -3.32 6.26
CA ASP A 685 -16.27 -4.50 7.13
C ASP A 685 -16.31 -4.17 8.64
N ALA A 686 -15.97 -2.92 9.02
CA ALA A 686 -16.00 -2.42 10.39
C ALA A 686 -16.37 -0.93 10.40
N VAL A 687 -17.45 -0.55 11.10
CA VAL A 687 -17.99 0.81 11.08
C VAL A 687 -17.05 1.80 11.78
N THR A 688 -16.47 2.73 11.02
CA THR A 688 -15.56 3.77 11.55
C THR A 688 -16.33 4.96 12.10
N HIS A 689 -17.39 5.37 11.41
CA HIS A 689 -18.25 6.49 11.77
C HIS A 689 -19.73 6.13 11.56
N GLU A 690 -20.62 6.54 12.46
CA GLU A 690 -22.08 6.33 12.35
C GLU A 690 -22.85 7.60 12.73
N TRP A 691 -23.80 8.02 11.89
CA TRP A 691 -24.84 9.00 12.21
C TRP A 691 -26.20 8.31 12.25
N SER A 692 -27.01 8.58 13.27
CA SER A 692 -28.38 8.10 13.39
C SER A 692 -29.40 9.23 13.21
N PHE A 693 -30.38 9.03 12.34
CA PHE A 693 -31.41 10.03 11.99
C PHE A 693 -32.82 9.64 12.48
N GLY A 694 -32.90 8.60 13.32
CA GLY A 694 -34.17 8.07 13.81
C GLY A 694 -34.85 7.17 12.78
N LYS A 695 -36.11 7.46 12.45
CA LYS A 695 -36.92 6.67 11.53
C LYS A 695 -37.15 7.41 10.21
N LEU A 696 -37.14 6.68 9.10
CA LEU A 696 -37.61 7.18 7.81
C LEU A 696 -39.10 7.53 7.90
N ASP A 697 -39.44 8.77 7.52
CA ASP A 697 -40.82 9.22 7.31
C ASP A 697 -41.00 9.52 5.81
N LYS A 698 -41.68 8.62 5.11
CA LYS A 698 -41.94 8.78 3.67
C LYS A 698 -42.93 9.90 3.33
N SER A 699 -43.66 10.45 4.30
CA SER A 699 -44.58 11.57 4.06
C SER A 699 -43.87 12.90 3.80
N LEU A 700 -42.57 12.97 4.06
CA LEU A 700 -41.70 14.10 3.69
C LEU A 700 -41.37 14.15 2.19
N ASN A 701 -41.56 13.05 1.45
CA ASN A 701 -41.29 12.98 0.02
C ASN A 701 -42.31 13.80 -0.79
N HIS A 702 -41.81 14.67 -1.67
CA HIS A 702 -42.63 15.58 -2.49
C HIS A 702 -42.18 15.65 -3.97
#